data_AF-F8Q8J5-F1
#
_entry.id   AF-F8Q8J5-F1
#
_cell.length_a   1.000
_cell.length_b   1.000
_cell.length_c   1.000
_cell.angle_alpha   90.00
_cell.angle_beta   90.00
_cell.angle_gamma   90.00
#
_symmetry.space_group_name_H-M   'P 1'
#
loop_
_entity.id
_entity.type
_entity.pdbx_description
1 polymer ?
#
loop_
_entity_poly.entity_id
_entity_poly.type
_entity_poly.pdbx_seq_one_letter_code
_entity_poly.pdbx_strand_id
1 'polypeptide(L)'
;MNMAVTAIDPTTLKQRKNLVIGNPSAKLALAKDTAFIQSLVGCLSRAPLPQSEAQGSQDDVRIEAAHVISSISYGSDDALRSLLQASALHALLFALSTLKPYDPIALQTALLRALRTMSTAVAEVVGPSQLGLCSYSSDTRDEAKAVLDFLFELENLDVFLPLLDNKNVQLSTFVAQLIGATVRNKSHRSAVAEWLPFTDRIKEVKGKRGWEKPEAANSNAPSRLGGWVVRNLSTLLQYRNNNVQEAALSAIAALAMDNPNVTAALTKLTHDRESPTLLPTVLSLTTSRSTEVQLAACLCATHIIRANASNHPGTVDQAIASNIIHAINRVLSSSSERPPMRIRACYTLYYLVKDDKDICQAAVDHGALEKIASLTKSITPLTKDEERDEDEPESTAALREAALIVIAALSLFDNDIRREIADTLQLIPVIHISLSNRHVGVRYAACQCVRALSRAVAILRTNIMDSGLGSSLFQIFKKEEEDPRVTAAALAAITNMINDFSPLQPKLLAQGLMPRLKQLLDSGNSPTKVNVLWAIKNLLRKSTLETKQEVMTCLKWRQLANFCMDPDTGIQEQATAIFRNLAENDSGVDLIFQEMEKDLLFHALLTGLDSPDEDVKLQAAYFLANLANGQITHQDCIFTYPDILHSMHSCITDAKPEIRHPIMGCIYQMLSCNPKRRDDLNDFGIMATLRHMCDHTGGVSMSPGGRYPSHHIPMDDDKDTVLLARQILELDRVDH
;
A
#
# COMPACT_ATOMS: atom_id res chain seq x y z
N MET A 1 12.01 31.88 37.97
CA MET A 1 10.77 32.29 38.66
C MET A 1 10.04 31.01 39.01
N ASN A 2 9.95 30.67 40.30
CA ASN A 2 9.42 29.39 40.79
C ASN A 2 7.98 29.17 40.33
N MET A 3 7.75 28.19 39.43
CA MET A 3 6.40 27.73 39.11
C MET A 3 5.88 26.88 40.28
N ALA A 4 4.83 27.35 40.93
CA ALA A 4 4.06 26.53 41.85
C ALA A 4 3.45 25.37 41.06
N VAL A 5 3.96 24.15 41.30
CA VAL A 5 3.32 22.91 40.84
C VAL A 5 1.96 22.86 41.54
N THR A 6 0.88 23.14 40.80
CA THR A 6 -0.47 22.94 41.29
C THR A 6 -0.62 21.48 41.69
N ALA A 7 -0.84 21.22 42.97
CA ALA A 7 -1.00 19.87 43.48
C ALA A 7 -2.20 19.20 42.78
N ILE A 8 -1.93 18.18 41.97
CA ILE A 8 -2.97 17.38 41.32
C ILE A 8 -3.57 16.44 42.36
N ASP A 9 -4.80 16.74 42.78
CA ASP A 9 -5.63 15.89 43.64
C ASP A 9 -6.76 15.19 42.82
N PRO A 10 -7.37 14.10 43.33
CA PRO A 10 -8.44 13.38 42.63
C PRO A 10 -9.65 14.25 42.28
N THR A 11 -9.96 15.25 43.11
CA THR A 11 -11.08 16.18 42.93
C THR A 11 -10.85 17.10 41.73
N THR A 12 -9.64 17.62 41.57
CA THR A 12 -9.22 18.47 40.46
C THR A 12 -9.19 17.68 39.15
N LEU A 13 -8.71 16.42 39.18
CA LEU A 13 -8.76 15.55 38.01
C LEU A 13 -10.20 15.18 37.60
N LYS A 14 -11.08 14.92 38.56
CA LYS A 14 -12.51 14.67 38.27
C LYS A 14 -13.19 15.90 37.65
N GLN A 15 -12.92 17.09 38.18
CA GLN A 15 -13.42 18.34 37.60
C GLN A 15 -12.91 18.53 36.16
N ARG A 16 -11.60 18.35 35.93
CA ARG A 16 -11.00 18.44 34.58
C ARG A 16 -11.54 17.38 33.63
N LYS A 17 -11.71 16.14 34.08
CA LYS A 17 -12.35 15.06 33.28
C LYS A 17 -13.73 15.50 32.79
N ASN A 18 -14.57 16.03 33.68
CA ASN A 18 -15.92 16.47 33.33
C ASN A 18 -15.92 17.67 32.35
N LEU A 19 -14.88 18.51 32.36
CA LEU A 19 -14.72 19.62 31.41
C LEU A 19 -14.32 19.16 30.00
N VAL A 20 -13.57 18.06 29.88
CA VAL A 20 -12.96 17.59 28.62
C VAL A 20 -13.86 16.60 27.89
N ILE A 21 -14.73 15.88 28.60
CA ILE A 21 -15.66 14.92 28.00
C ILE A 21 -16.64 15.68 27.08
N GLY A 22 -16.61 15.35 25.78
CA GLY A 22 -17.53 15.90 24.79
C GLY A 22 -17.28 17.36 24.37
N ASN A 23 -16.22 18.02 24.86
CA ASN A 23 -15.92 19.42 24.52
C ASN A 23 -14.55 19.56 23.83
N PRO A 24 -14.50 19.60 22.47
CA PRO A 24 -13.26 19.68 21.70
C PRO A 24 -12.38 20.88 22.06
N SER A 25 -12.97 22.06 22.27
CA SER A 25 -12.23 23.28 22.62
C SER A 25 -11.57 23.17 23.99
N ALA A 26 -12.26 22.55 24.97
CA ALA A 26 -11.68 22.28 26.28
C ALA A 26 -10.55 21.25 26.21
N LYS A 27 -10.65 20.23 25.34
CA LYS A 27 -9.54 19.28 25.10
C LYS A 27 -8.32 19.99 24.54
N LEU A 28 -8.51 20.86 23.54
CA LEU A 28 -7.43 21.60 22.92
C LEU A 28 -6.76 22.58 23.90
N ALA A 29 -7.55 23.31 24.69
CA ALA A 29 -7.02 24.22 25.70
C ALA A 29 -6.20 23.48 26.76
N LEU A 30 -6.67 22.31 27.20
CA LEU A 30 -5.97 21.49 28.18
C LEU A 30 -4.72 20.83 27.60
N ALA A 31 -4.76 20.42 26.33
CA ALA A 31 -3.59 19.86 25.64
C ALA A 31 -2.45 20.87 25.47
N LYS A 32 -2.78 22.15 25.24
CA LYS A 32 -1.80 23.22 25.10
C LYS A 32 -1.06 23.55 26.42
N ASP A 33 -1.57 23.11 27.56
CA ASP A 33 -0.89 23.23 28.85
C ASP A 33 0.11 22.07 29.02
N THR A 34 1.33 22.25 28.49
CA THR A 34 2.39 21.23 28.53
C THR A 34 2.76 20.82 29.95
N ALA A 35 2.75 21.75 30.90
CA ALA A 35 3.06 21.47 32.30
C ALA A 35 1.99 20.56 32.93
N PHE A 36 0.71 20.83 32.61
CA PHE A 36 -0.37 19.95 33.02
C PHE A 36 -0.26 18.57 32.40
N ILE A 37 0.00 18.45 31.10
CA ILE A 37 0.14 17.16 30.42
C ILE A 37 1.30 16.34 31.02
N GLN A 38 2.45 16.95 31.27
CA GLN A 38 3.58 16.29 31.92
C GLN A 38 3.23 15.83 33.34
N SER A 39 2.54 16.66 34.11
CA SER A 39 2.10 16.29 35.46
C SER A 39 1.06 15.16 35.44
N LEU A 40 0.13 15.19 34.48
CA LEU A 40 -0.88 14.16 34.24
C LEU A 40 -0.24 12.81 33.89
N VAL A 41 0.77 12.81 33.02
CA VAL A 41 1.55 11.60 32.70
C VAL A 41 2.36 11.13 33.91
N GLY A 42 2.94 12.06 34.67
CA GLY A 42 3.65 11.77 35.92
C GLY A 42 2.78 11.08 36.97
N CYS A 43 1.48 11.40 37.02
CA CYS A 43 0.52 10.72 37.90
C CYS A 43 0.43 9.20 37.65
N LEU A 44 0.70 8.72 36.43
CA LEU A 44 0.67 7.28 36.11
C LEU A 44 1.80 6.50 36.81
N SER A 45 2.94 7.17 37.02
CA SER A 45 4.20 6.56 37.50
C SER A 45 4.42 6.71 39.02
N ARG A 46 3.47 7.30 39.77
CA ARG A 46 3.61 7.43 41.23
C ARG A 46 3.66 6.04 41.88
N ALA A 47 4.85 5.65 42.32
CA ALA A 47 5.04 4.50 43.19
C ALA A 47 4.42 4.80 44.58
N PRO A 48 3.82 3.82 45.27
CA PRO A 48 3.31 4.04 46.62
C PRO A 48 4.46 4.46 47.55
N LEU A 49 4.39 5.69 48.06
CA LEU A 49 5.30 6.17 49.09
C LEU A 49 5.12 5.30 50.35
N PRO A 50 6.19 4.83 51.01
CA PRO A 50 6.06 3.82 52.05
C PRO A 50 5.24 4.22 53.29
N GLN A 51 4.92 5.49 53.57
CA GLN A 51 4.48 5.87 54.93
C GLN A 51 3.51 7.06 55.11
N SER A 52 2.68 7.51 54.16
CA SER A 52 1.75 8.63 54.49
C SER A 52 0.40 8.72 53.79
N GLU A 53 0.10 7.92 52.77
CA GLU A 53 -1.19 8.04 52.06
C GLU A 53 -1.87 6.68 51.94
N ALA A 54 -3.17 6.62 52.22
CA ALA A 54 -3.95 5.40 52.03
C ALA A 54 -3.88 5.01 50.54
N GLN A 55 -3.46 3.77 50.26
CA GLN A 55 -3.22 3.26 48.90
C GLN A 55 -4.40 3.50 47.93
N GLY A 56 -5.64 3.52 48.44
CA GLY A 56 -6.84 3.86 47.65
C GLY A 56 -6.86 5.29 47.07
N SER A 57 -6.29 6.28 47.77
CA SER A 57 -6.25 7.66 47.25
C SER A 57 -5.29 7.83 46.08
N GLN A 58 -4.23 7.01 46.01
CA GLN A 58 -3.24 7.05 44.92
C GLN A 58 -3.72 6.29 43.68
N ASP A 59 -4.38 5.14 43.87
CA ASP A 59 -5.00 4.40 42.76
C ASP A 59 -6.12 5.22 42.10
N ASP A 60 -6.89 5.98 42.89
CA ASP A 60 -7.90 6.91 42.37
C ASP A 60 -7.29 8.01 41.49
N VAL A 61 -6.12 8.57 41.86
CA VAL A 61 -5.40 9.54 41.03
C VAL A 61 -4.96 8.91 39.71
N ARG A 62 -4.39 7.70 39.75
CA ARG A 62 -3.93 6.98 38.54
C ARG A 62 -5.09 6.64 37.60
N ILE A 63 -6.22 6.19 38.15
CA ILE A 63 -7.44 5.90 37.41
C ILE A 63 -7.96 7.16 36.72
N GLU A 64 -8.11 8.26 37.44
CA GLU A 64 -8.60 9.52 36.87
C GLU A 64 -7.62 10.09 35.84
N ALA A 65 -6.32 9.98 36.08
CA ALA A 65 -5.30 10.39 35.11
C ALA A 65 -5.43 9.61 33.79
N ALA A 66 -5.55 8.28 33.86
CA ALA A 66 -5.75 7.42 32.70
C ALA A 66 -7.04 7.79 31.93
N HIS A 67 -8.14 8.11 32.63
CA HIS A 67 -9.37 8.56 31.99
C HIS A 67 -9.22 9.90 31.26
N VAL A 68 -8.51 10.87 31.84
CA VAL A 68 -8.26 12.16 31.20
C VAL A 68 -7.38 11.97 29.95
N ILE A 69 -6.31 11.18 30.04
CA ILE A 69 -5.45 10.84 28.88
C ILE A 69 -6.27 10.19 27.76
N SER A 70 -7.12 9.22 28.09
CA SER A 70 -8.03 8.57 27.13
C SER A 70 -8.96 9.59 26.46
N SER A 71 -9.44 10.60 27.17
CA SER A 71 -10.33 11.63 26.63
C SER A 71 -9.60 12.60 25.69
N ILE A 72 -8.38 13.01 26.07
CA ILE A 72 -7.51 13.91 25.27
C ILE A 72 -7.04 13.22 24.00
N SER A 73 -6.82 11.90 24.03
CA SER A 73 -6.39 11.10 22.86
C SER A 73 -7.39 11.16 21.70
N TYR A 74 -8.70 11.28 21.98
CA TYR A 74 -9.75 11.55 20.97
C TYR A 74 -9.95 13.06 20.73
N GLY A 75 -8.91 13.86 20.89
CA GLY A 75 -8.91 15.30 20.68
C GLY A 75 -8.45 15.68 19.27
N SER A 76 -7.92 16.89 19.13
CA SER A 76 -7.29 17.37 17.90
C SER A 76 -5.90 16.75 17.66
N ASP A 77 -5.33 16.96 16.47
CA ASP A 77 -3.92 16.61 16.15
C ASP A 77 -2.94 17.19 17.21
N ASP A 78 -3.15 18.45 17.61
CA ASP A 78 -2.36 19.10 18.67
C ASP A 78 -2.48 18.40 20.04
N ALA A 79 -3.66 17.85 20.34
CA ALA A 79 -3.90 17.13 21.58
C ALA A 79 -3.15 15.81 21.63
N LEU A 80 -3.16 15.07 20.52
CA LEU A 80 -2.36 13.86 20.38
C LEU A 80 -0.87 14.17 20.41
N ARG A 81 -0.40 15.19 19.67
CA ARG A 81 1.00 15.63 19.69
C ARG A 81 1.50 15.94 21.10
N SER A 82 0.70 16.65 21.89
CA SER A 82 1.08 16.99 23.28
C SER A 82 1.25 15.74 24.16
N LEU A 83 0.43 14.70 23.95
CA LEU A 83 0.56 13.42 24.66
C LEU A 83 1.77 12.61 24.18
N LEU A 84 2.10 12.65 22.89
CA LEU A 84 3.28 12.00 22.32
C LEU A 84 4.57 12.59 22.90
N GLN A 85 4.67 13.92 22.90
CA GLN A 85 5.83 14.64 23.44
C GLN A 85 6.03 14.39 24.95
N ALA A 86 4.93 14.17 25.68
CA ALA A 86 4.98 13.82 27.10
C ALA A 86 5.25 12.32 27.35
N SER A 87 5.49 11.52 26.31
CA SER A 87 5.72 10.07 26.41
C SER A 87 4.59 9.31 27.10
N ALA A 88 3.33 9.74 26.92
CA ALA A 88 2.19 9.18 27.64
C ALA A 88 1.98 7.67 27.38
N LEU A 89 2.23 7.19 26.15
CA LEU A 89 2.10 5.76 25.81
C LEU A 89 3.14 4.91 26.54
N HIS A 90 4.39 5.38 26.62
CA HIS A 90 5.45 4.74 27.38
C HIS A 90 5.09 4.66 28.87
N ALA A 91 4.59 5.75 29.45
CA ALA A 91 4.15 5.79 30.84
C ALA A 91 2.97 4.84 31.13
N LEU A 92 2.03 4.68 30.18
CA LEU A 92 0.92 3.72 30.29
C LEU A 92 1.42 2.27 30.28
N LEU A 93 2.35 1.93 29.37
CA LEU A 93 2.96 0.61 29.31
C LEU A 93 3.76 0.31 30.58
N PHE A 94 4.57 1.26 31.05
CA PHE A 94 5.31 1.13 32.30
C PHE A 94 4.36 0.93 33.50
N ALA A 95 3.31 1.74 33.60
CA ALA A 95 2.32 1.62 34.67
C ALA A 95 1.58 0.27 34.66
N LEU A 96 1.33 -0.32 33.48
CA LEU A 96 0.76 -1.67 33.34
C LEU A 96 1.77 -2.75 33.72
N SER A 97 3.03 -2.63 33.31
CA SER A 97 4.09 -3.61 33.58
C SER A 97 4.43 -3.75 35.08
N THR A 98 4.16 -2.69 35.86
CA THR A 98 4.45 -2.63 37.30
C THR A 98 3.29 -3.09 38.17
N LEU A 99 2.13 -3.42 37.58
CA LEU A 99 0.97 -3.91 38.33
C LEU A 99 1.26 -5.27 38.97
N LYS A 100 0.77 -5.42 40.18
CA LYS A 100 0.86 -6.65 40.97
C LYS A 100 -0.47 -7.39 40.95
N PRO A 101 -0.49 -8.72 41.21
CA PRO A 101 -1.71 -9.52 41.15
C PRO A 101 -2.83 -9.08 42.10
N TYR A 102 -2.51 -8.30 43.14
CA TYR A 102 -3.45 -7.81 44.13
C TYR A 102 -3.92 -6.36 43.88
N ASP A 103 -3.42 -5.70 42.84
CA ASP A 103 -3.85 -4.33 42.51
C ASP A 103 -5.31 -4.31 42.02
N PRO A 104 -6.04 -3.20 42.22
CA PRO A 104 -7.45 -3.13 41.86
C PRO A 104 -7.69 -3.35 40.35
N ILE A 105 -8.66 -4.22 40.01
CA ILE A 105 -9.08 -4.46 38.62
C ILE A 105 -9.50 -3.14 37.94
N ALA A 106 -10.08 -2.20 38.68
CA ALA A 106 -10.47 -0.88 38.17
C ALA A 106 -9.28 -0.09 37.63
N LEU A 107 -8.12 -0.15 38.31
CA LEU A 107 -6.89 0.49 37.88
C LEU A 107 -6.35 -0.14 36.59
N GLN A 108 -6.25 -1.48 36.55
CA GLN A 108 -5.81 -2.19 35.35
C GLN A 108 -6.72 -1.89 34.14
N THR A 109 -8.04 -1.84 34.38
CA THR A 109 -9.04 -1.53 33.36
C THR A 109 -8.88 -0.09 32.83
N ALA A 110 -8.65 0.89 33.71
CA ALA A 110 -8.46 2.29 33.33
C ALA A 110 -7.18 2.48 32.51
N LEU A 111 -6.06 1.89 32.94
CA LEU A 111 -4.78 1.95 32.23
C LEU A 111 -4.85 1.29 30.86
N LEU A 112 -5.40 0.07 30.77
CA LEU A 112 -5.52 -0.64 29.50
C LEU A 112 -6.48 0.05 28.53
N ARG A 113 -7.57 0.65 29.03
CA ARG A 113 -8.48 1.46 28.22
C ARG A 113 -7.79 2.70 27.66
N ALA A 114 -6.97 3.37 28.48
CA ALA A 114 -6.19 4.53 28.05
C ALA A 114 -5.15 4.14 27.00
N LEU A 115 -4.42 3.03 27.22
CA LEU A 115 -3.47 2.47 26.26
C LEU A 115 -4.16 2.19 24.92
N ARG A 116 -5.23 1.38 24.91
CA ARG A 116 -6.02 1.06 23.70
C ARG A 116 -6.44 2.33 22.97
N THR A 117 -7.00 3.29 23.68
CA THR A 117 -7.53 4.53 23.10
C THR A 117 -6.44 5.39 22.47
N MET A 118 -5.33 5.60 23.19
CA MET A 118 -4.19 6.36 22.68
C MET A 118 -3.54 5.65 21.48
N SER A 119 -3.32 4.35 21.57
CA SER A 119 -2.75 3.56 20.47
C SER A 119 -3.64 3.57 19.22
N THR A 120 -4.97 3.55 19.37
CA THR A 120 -5.90 3.73 18.24
C THR A 120 -5.71 5.08 17.57
N ALA A 121 -5.66 6.18 18.34
CA ALA A 121 -5.46 7.52 17.80
C ALA A 121 -4.11 7.64 17.07
N VAL A 122 -3.04 7.05 17.65
CA VAL A 122 -1.72 6.95 17.01
C VAL A 122 -1.80 6.17 15.68
N ALA A 123 -2.48 5.02 15.66
CA ALA A 123 -2.60 4.19 14.47
C ALA A 123 -3.38 4.88 13.33
N GLU A 124 -4.38 5.71 13.67
CA GLU A 124 -5.13 6.51 12.69
C GLU A 124 -4.25 7.57 12.00
N VAL A 125 -3.33 8.20 12.73
CA VAL A 125 -2.34 9.14 12.17
C VAL A 125 -1.35 8.46 11.24
N VAL A 126 -0.79 7.32 11.67
CA VAL A 126 0.28 6.63 10.93
C VAL A 126 -0.24 6.04 9.62
N GLY A 127 -1.43 5.42 9.68
CA GLY A 127 -2.03 4.66 8.59
C GLY A 127 -1.37 3.30 8.34
N PRO A 128 -1.85 2.52 7.33
CA PRO A 128 -2.99 2.80 6.47
C PRO A 128 -4.31 2.91 7.24
N SER A 129 -5.18 3.83 6.80
CA SER A 129 -6.50 3.97 7.39
C SER A 129 -7.36 2.73 7.11
N GLN A 130 -8.15 2.34 8.11
CA GLN A 130 -9.14 1.27 7.99
C GLN A 130 -10.50 1.81 7.50
N LEU A 131 -10.80 3.09 7.76
CA LEU A 131 -12.12 3.71 7.56
C LEU A 131 -12.01 5.14 6.98
N GLY A 132 -11.14 5.35 5.99
CA GLY A 132 -11.04 6.62 5.24
C GLY A 132 -9.93 7.57 5.69
N LEU A 133 -9.57 8.53 4.85
CA LEU A 133 -8.42 9.39 5.06
C LEU A 133 -8.76 10.55 6.01
N CYS A 134 -7.92 10.70 7.02
CA CYS A 134 -7.89 11.87 7.90
C CYS A 134 -6.67 12.76 7.58
N SER A 135 -6.80 14.06 7.81
CA SER A 135 -5.73 15.06 7.64
C SER A 135 -4.88 15.15 8.91
N TYR A 136 -3.56 15.02 8.77
CA TYR A 136 -2.60 15.15 9.87
C TYR A 136 -1.36 15.91 9.39
N SER A 137 -0.67 16.57 10.32
CA SER A 137 0.64 17.17 10.05
C SER A 137 1.73 16.12 9.85
N SER A 138 2.75 16.42 9.05
CA SER A 138 3.90 15.53 8.82
C SER A 138 4.62 15.18 10.12
N ASP A 139 4.84 16.18 10.97
CA ASP A 139 5.65 16.05 12.18
C ASP A 139 4.98 15.13 13.21
N THR A 140 3.66 15.27 13.41
CA THR A 140 2.91 14.37 14.29
C THR A 140 2.95 12.94 13.75
N ARG A 141 2.93 12.77 12.42
CA ARG A 141 2.92 11.43 11.80
C ARG A 141 4.22 10.67 12.00
N ASP A 142 5.36 11.33 11.89
CA ASP A 142 6.66 10.68 12.09
C ASP A 142 6.86 10.28 13.56
N GLU A 143 6.49 11.14 14.50
CA GLU A 143 6.51 10.83 15.94
C GLU A 143 5.53 9.69 16.29
N ALA A 144 4.29 9.76 15.77
CA ALA A 144 3.29 8.72 15.95
C ALA A 144 3.76 7.37 15.38
N LYS A 145 4.49 7.38 14.26
CA LYS A 145 5.03 6.15 13.64
C LYS A 145 6.05 5.48 14.56
N ALA A 146 6.99 6.24 15.10
CA ALA A 146 7.98 5.71 16.05
C ALA A 146 7.30 5.11 17.30
N VAL A 147 6.29 5.80 17.84
CA VAL A 147 5.53 5.33 19.00
C VAL A 147 4.71 4.06 18.69
N LEU A 148 4.14 3.97 17.49
CA LEU A 148 3.42 2.76 17.06
C LEU A 148 4.36 1.57 16.89
N ASP A 149 5.53 1.77 16.28
CA ASP A 149 6.53 0.71 16.13
C ASP A 149 7.05 0.24 17.50
N PHE A 150 7.29 1.17 18.43
CA PHE A 150 7.65 0.87 19.82
C PHE A 150 6.61 -0.04 20.51
N LEU A 151 5.31 0.22 20.34
CA LEU A 151 4.24 -0.60 20.93
C LEU A 151 4.34 -2.10 20.54
N PHE A 152 4.87 -2.40 19.36
CA PHE A 152 4.99 -3.77 18.84
C PHE A 152 6.35 -4.42 19.08
N GLU A 153 7.25 -3.77 19.82
CA GLU A 153 8.46 -4.42 20.33
C GLU A 153 8.14 -5.52 21.34
N LEU A 154 8.95 -6.58 21.36
CA LEU A 154 8.68 -7.79 22.14
C LEU A 154 8.41 -7.51 23.63
N GLU A 155 9.18 -6.61 24.24
CA GLU A 155 9.06 -6.24 25.65
C GLU A 155 7.71 -5.57 25.95
N ASN A 156 7.20 -4.77 25.02
CA ASN A 156 5.91 -4.07 25.16
C ASN A 156 4.74 -5.02 24.88
N LEU A 157 4.88 -5.93 23.93
CA LEU A 157 3.92 -7.01 23.69
C LEU A 157 3.74 -7.90 24.93
N ASP A 158 4.82 -8.18 25.66
CA ASP A 158 4.80 -8.94 26.91
C ASP A 158 3.99 -8.27 28.03
N VAL A 159 3.71 -6.97 27.94
CA VAL A 159 2.90 -6.24 28.93
C VAL A 159 1.41 -6.50 28.76
N PHE A 160 0.89 -6.46 27.53
CA PHE A 160 -0.56 -6.43 27.30
C PHE A 160 -1.12 -7.69 26.62
N LEU A 161 -0.34 -8.43 25.82
CA LEU A 161 -0.85 -9.66 25.19
C LEU A 161 -1.24 -10.76 26.20
N PRO A 162 -0.52 -10.99 27.32
CA PRO A 162 -0.95 -11.96 28.32
C PRO A 162 -2.34 -11.69 28.90
N LEU A 163 -2.79 -10.43 28.89
CA LEU A 163 -4.11 -10.03 29.39
C LEU A 163 -5.28 -10.55 28.53
N LEU A 164 -4.98 -11.15 27.37
CA LEU A 164 -5.98 -11.81 26.53
C LEU A 164 -6.56 -13.08 27.18
N ASP A 165 -5.76 -13.80 27.99
CA ASP A 165 -6.16 -14.99 28.77
C ASP A 165 -6.55 -14.62 30.23
N ASN A 166 -7.12 -13.43 30.42
CA ASN A 166 -7.55 -12.98 31.75
C ASN A 166 -8.99 -13.46 32.06
N LYS A 167 -9.25 -13.80 33.33
CA LYS A 167 -10.60 -14.17 33.80
C LYS A 167 -11.61 -13.03 33.62
N ASN A 168 -11.16 -11.78 33.65
CA ASN A 168 -12.00 -10.63 33.35
C ASN A 168 -12.06 -10.40 31.83
N VAL A 169 -13.18 -10.82 31.24
CA VAL A 169 -13.48 -10.69 29.80
C VAL A 169 -13.34 -9.26 29.28
N GLN A 170 -13.56 -8.24 30.13
CA GLN A 170 -13.40 -6.84 29.73
C GLN A 170 -11.95 -6.51 29.37
N LEU A 171 -10.97 -7.06 30.10
CA LEU A 171 -9.55 -6.85 29.81
C LEU A 171 -9.17 -7.52 28.49
N SER A 172 -9.57 -8.78 28.29
CA SER A 172 -9.37 -9.49 27.03
C SER A 172 -10.02 -8.75 25.85
N THR A 173 -11.20 -8.17 26.06
CA THR A 173 -11.91 -7.36 25.04
C THR A 173 -11.12 -6.10 24.67
N PHE A 174 -10.54 -5.40 25.65
CA PHE A 174 -9.70 -4.23 25.36
C PHE A 174 -8.41 -4.57 24.61
N VAL A 175 -7.78 -5.71 24.93
CA VAL A 175 -6.63 -6.21 24.17
C VAL A 175 -7.04 -6.53 22.73
N ALA A 176 -8.16 -7.24 22.53
CA ALA A 176 -8.66 -7.54 21.18
C ALA A 176 -8.97 -6.26 20.39
N GLN A 177 -9.61 -5.26 21.01
CA GLN A 177 -9.85 -3.96 20.37
C GLN A 177 -8.55 -3.22 20.05
N LEU A 178 -7.55 -3.27 20.93
CA LEU A 178 -6.23 -2.68 20.70
C LEU A 178 -5.61 -3.33 19.47
N ILE A 179 -5.53 -4.67 19.40
CA ILE A 179 -4.98 -5.41 18.26
C ILE A 179 -5.71 -5.02 16.97
N GLY A 180 -7.05 -5.11 16.95
CA GLY A 180 -7.85 -4.81 15.77
C GLY A 180 -7.66 -3.38 15.24
N ALA A 181 -7.42 -2.42 16.13
CA ALA A 181 -7.24 -1.02 15.78
C ALA A 181 -5.79 -0.62 15.48
N THR A 182 -4.77 -1.35 15.94
CA THR A 182 -3.37 -0.91 15.88
C THR A 182 -2.47 -1.73 14.98
N VAL A 183 -2.86 -2.97 14.66
CA VAL A 183 -2.11 -3.82 13.72
C VAL A 183 -2.38 -3.34 12.29
N ARG A 184 -1.49 -2.51 11.75
CA ARG A 184 -1.69 -1.83 10.45
C ARG A 184 -0.78 -2.34 9.32
N ASN A 185 0.45 -2.73 9.63
CA ASN A 185 1.43 -3.17 8.64
C ASN A 185 1.85 -4.64 8.83
N LYS A 186 2.69 -5.14 7.92
CA LYS A 186 3.15 -6.53 7.94
C LYS A 186 4.02 -6.85 9.17
N SER A 187 4.89 -5.95 9.60
CA SER A 187 5.75 -6.18 10.76
C SER A 187 4.96 -6.29 12.06
N HIS A 188 3.99 -5.40 12.28
CA HIS A 188 3.07 -5.47 13.43
C HIS A 188 2.26 -6.77 13.42
N ARG A 189 1.76 -7.19 12.24
CA ARG A 189 1.03 -8.46 12.08
C ARG A 189 1.89 -9.66 12.46
N SER A 190 3.11 -9.75 11.93
CA SER A 190 4.04 -10.83 12.27
C SER A 190 4.38 -10.82 13.76
N ALA A 191 4.70 -9.65 14.32
CA ALA A 191 5.07 -9.51 15.73
C ALA A 191 3.97 -10.04 16.66
N VAL A 192 2.69 -9.73 16.40
CA VAL A 192 1.57 -10.23 17.22
C VAL A 192 1.23 -11.69 16.92
N ALA A 193 1.22 -12.11 15.65
CA ALA A 193 0.84 -13.46 15.26
C ALA A 193 1.85 -14.52 15.75
N GLU A 194 3.14 -14.17 15.77
CA GLU A 194 4.23 -15.08 16.17
C GLU A 194 4.54 -14.98 17.68
N TRP A 195 3.92 -14.04 18.39
CA TRP A 195 4.14 -13.87 19.82
C TRP A 195 3.67 -15.08 20.63
N LEU A 196 4.49 -15.47 21.60
CA LEU A 196 4.21 -16.53 22.56
C LEU A 196 4.50 -16.05 23.98
N PRO A 197 3.76 -16.51 25.01
CA PRO A 197 4.08 -16.24 26.39
C PRO A 197 5.50 -16.70 26.74
N PHE A 198 6.16 -16.01 27.68
CA PHE A 198 7.53 -16.33 28.13
C PHE A 198 7.74 -17.82 28.45
N THR A 199 6.76 -18.44 29.13
CA THR A 199 6.81 -19.87 29.48
C THR A 199 6.85 -20.80 28.28
N ASP A 200 6.22 -20.41 27.17
CA ASP A 200 6.15 -21.22 25.95
C ASP A 200 7.36 -20.96 25.04
N ARG A 201 7.88 -19.73 25.01
CA ARG A 201 9.16 -19.39 24.34
C ARG A 201 10.32 -20.23 24.89
N ILE A 202 10.42 -20.39 26.21
CA ILE A 202 11.47 -21.23 26.84
C ILE A 202 11.34 -22.70 26.41
N LYS A 203 10.12 -23.21 26.27
CA LYS A 203 9.88 -24.61 25.87
C LYS A 203 10.31 -24.86 24.43
N GLU A 204 10.12 -23.89 23.54
CA GLU A 204 10.54 -24.00 22.14
C GLU A 204 12.06 -23.95 21.99
N VAL A 205 12.75 -23.08 22.75
CA VAL A 205 14.21 -22.98 22.73
C VAL A 205 14.90 -24.26 23.25
N LYS A 206 14.30 -24.95 24.23
CA LYS A 206 14.91 -26.13 24.86
C LYS A 206 14.60 -27.47 24.16
N GLY A 207 13.62 -27.51 23.25
CA GLY A 207 13.12 -28.75 22.65
C GLY A 207 12.48 -29.71 23.67
N LYS A 208 11.64 -30.65 23.24
CA LYS A 208 11.13 -31.70 24.16
C LYS A 208 12.21 -32.72 24.52
N ARG A 209 13.23 -32.87 23.67
CA ARG A 209 14.45 -33.65 23.87
C ARG A 209 15.57 -32.82 23.24
N GLY A 210 16.54 -32.37 24.03
CA GLY A 210 17.54 -31.32 23.69
C GLY A 210 18.49 -31.58 22.51
N TRP A 211 18.15 -32.49 21.60
CA TRP A 211 18.85 -32.80 20.36
C TRP A 211 17.96 -32.63 19.11
N GLU A 212 16.66 -32.38 19.27
CA GLU A 212 15.75 -32.15 18.15
C GLU A 212 15.98 -30.75 17.56
N LYS A 213 16.26 -30.66 16.25
CA LYS A 213 16.29 -29.36 15.54
C LYS A 213 14.91 -28.69 15.69
N PRO A 214 14.82 -27.43 16.16
CA PRO A 214 13.54 -26.75 16.42
C PRO A 214 12.61 -26.70 15.20
N GLU A 215 13.17 -26.79 13.99
CA GLU A 215 12.42 -26.73 12.74
C GLU A 215 11.65 -28.01 12.39
N ALA A 216 12.03 -29.17 12.95
CA ALA A 216 11.58 -30.48 12.47
C ALA A 216 10.60 -31.23 13.38
N ALA A 217 10.36 -30.78 14.63
CA ALA A 217 9.78 -31.65 15.66
C ALA A 217 8.27 -31.52 15.93
N ASN A 218 7.53 -30.55 15.38
CA ASN A 218 6.07 -30.55 15.58
C ASN A 218 5.30 -29.68 14.57
N SER A 219 4.63 -30.31 13.59
CA SER A 219 3.64 -29.65 12.73
C SER A 219 2.42 -29.12 13.49
N ASN A 220 2.31 -29.44 14.78
CA ASN A 220 1.30 -28.95 15.72
C ASN A 220 1.86 -28.02 16.81
N ALA A 221 3.05 -27.44 16.62
CA ALA A 221 3.60 -26.47 17.56
C ALA A 221 2.68 -25.23 17.66
N PRO A 222 2.48 -24.64 18.86
CA PRO A 222 1.68 -23.41 19.04
C PRO A 222 2.14 -22.25 18.14
N SER A 223 3.44 -22.18 17.84
CA SER A 223 4.06 -21.25 16.89
C SER A 223 3.65 -21.46 15.42
N ARG A 224 3.18 -22.66 15.03
CA ARG A 224 2.88 -23.02 13.63
C ARG A 224 1.38 -23.14 13.30
N LEU A 225 0.50 -22.95 14.28
CA LEU A 225 -0.97 -23.04 14.14
C LEU A 225 -1.67 -21.71 14.47
N GLY A 226 -1.17 -20.60 13.93
CA GLY A 226 -1.84 -19.30 14.06
C GLY A 226 -1.56 -18.57 15.37
N GLY A 227 -0.66 -19.08 16.21
CA GLY A 227 -0.16 -18.39 17.39
C GLY A 227 -1.07 -18.47 18.62
N TRP A 228 -0.50 -18.16 19.78
CA TRP A 228 -1.22 -18.12 21.06
C TRP A 228 -2.34 -17.05 21.05
N VAL A 229 -2.12 -15.95 20.34
CA VAL A 229 -3.07 -14.82 20.27
C VAL A 229 -4.35 -15.21 19.53
N VAL A 230 -4.27 -15.79 18.34
CA VAL A 230 -5.47 -16.17 17.55
C VAL A 230 -6.30 -17.21 18.29
N ARG A 231 -5.67 -18.16 18.98
CA ARG A 231 -6.39 -19.15 19.82
C ARG A 231 -7.21 -18.47 20.91
N ASN A 232 -6.65 -17.50 21.62
CA ASN A 232 -7.38 -16.78 22.66
C ASN A 232 -8.44 -15.83 22.07
N LEU A 233 -8.19 -15.21 20.91
CA LEU A 233 -9.25 -14.47 20.21
C LEU A 233 -10.41 -15.38 19.80
N SER A 234 -10.10 -16.63 19.46
CA SER A 234 -11.10 -17.62 19.08
C SER A 234 -11.97 -18.08 20.24
N THR A 235 -11.42 -18.19 21.45
CA THR A 235 -12.21 -18.48 22.66
C THR A 235 -13.16 -17.32 22.96
N LEU A 236 -12.74 -16.07 22.71
CA LEU A 236 -13.61 -14.88 22.85
C LEU A 236 -14.85 -14.92 21.92
N LEU A 237 -14.78 -15.58 20.75
CA LEU A 237 -15.93 -15.73 19.85
C LEU A 237 -17.06 -16.58 20.44
N GLN A 238 -16.75 -17.47 21.39
CA GLN A 238 -17.72 -18.36 22.02
C GLN A 238 -18.64 -17.62 23.00
N TYR A 239 -18.26 -16.41 23.44
CA TYR A 239 -19.11 -15.58 24.29
C TYR A 239 -20.29 -15.02 23.50
N ARG A 240 -21.49 -15.06 24.07
CA ARG A 240 -22.72 -14.50 23.44
C ARG A 240 -22.83 -12.97 23.51
N ASN A 241 -21.74 -12.27 23.82
CA ASN A 241 -21.74 -10.82 23.96
C ASN A 241 -21.24 -10.17 22.67
N ASN A 242 -22.08 -9.34 22.04
CA ASN A 242 -21.79 -8.69 20.76
C ASN A 242 -20.48 -7.88 20.78
N ASN A 243 -20.20 -7.14 21.86
CA ASN A 243 -18.98 -6.32 21.95
C ASN A 243 -17.70 -7.19 22.02
N VAL A 244 -17.78 -8.34 22.71
CA VAL A 244 -16.66 -9.28 22.80
C VAL A 244 -16.41 -9.95 21.44
N GLN A 245 -17.49 -10.40 20.78
CA GLN A 245 -17.40 -11.02 19.46
C GLN A 245 -16.89 -10.03 18.41
N GLU A 246 -17.40 -8.80 18.39
CA GLU A 246 -16.94 -7.75 17.47
C GLU A 246 -15.45 -7.46 17.65
N ALA A 247 -14.98 -7.32 18.89
CA ALA A 247 -13.58 -7.08 19.22
C ALA A 247 -12.68 -8.23 18.74
N ALA A 248 -13.08 -9.47 19.03
CA ALA A 248 -12.33 -10.65 18.63
C ALA A 248 -12.29 -10.80 17.10
N LEU A 249 -13.42 -10.63 16.42
CA LEU A 249 -13.50 -10.67 14.95
C LEU A 249 -12.61 -9.61 14.30
N SER A 250 -12.63 -8.38 14.80
CA SER A 250 -11.82 -7.28 14.28
C SER A 250 -10.32 -7.53 14.48
N ALA A 251 -9.93 -8.11 15.62
CA ALA A 251 -8.55 -8.51 15.90
C ALA A 251 -8.08 -9.62 14.96
N ILE A 252 -8.89 -10.68 14.78
CA ILE A 252 -8.58 -11.78 13.86
C ILE A 252 -8.49 -11.25 12.42
N ALA A 253 -9.41 -10.38 12.01
CA ALA A 253 -9.38 -9.73 10.70
C ALA A 253 -8.06 -8.98 10.48
N ALA A 254 -7.62 -8.18 11.45
CA ALA A 254 -6.35 -7.44 11.36
C ALA A 254 -5.14 -8.37 11.27
N LEU A 255 -5.15 -9.53 11.93
CA LEU A 255 -4.06 -10.51 11.87
C LEU A 255 -4.06 -11.35 10.58
N ALA A 256 -5.24 -11.63 10.02
CA ALA A 256 -5.41 -12.45 8.82
C ALA A 256 -5.08 -11.70 7.51
N MET A 257 -5.20 -10.36 7.50
CA MET A 257 -4.95 -9.53 6.32
C MET A 257 -3.56 -9.78 5.73
N ASP A 258 -3.52 -10.30 4.49
CA ASP A 258 -2.29 -10.63 3.75
C ASP A 258 -1.32 -11.51 4.57
N ASN A 259 -1.86 -12.36 5.46
CA ASN A 259 -1.08 -13.24 6.33
C ASN A 259 -1.42 -14.72 6.08
N PRO A 260 -0.61 -15.42 5.28
CA PRO A 260 -0.86 -16.81 4.93
C PRO A 260 -0.75 -17.76 6.12
N ASN A 261 0.15 -17.49 7.07
CA ASN A 261 0.41 -18.36 8.22
C ASN A 261 -0.78 -18.37 9.18
N VAL A 262 -1.34 -17.19 9.47
CA VAL A 262 -2.55 -17.06 10.27
C VAL A 262 -3.73 -17.71 9.55
N THR A 263 -3.87 -17.47 8.25
CA THR A 263 -4.97 -18.01 7.44
C THR A 263 -4.96 -19.54 7.40
N ALA A 264 -3.80 -20.17 7.19
CA ALA A 264 -3.66 -21.62 7.19
C ALA A 264 -4.10 -22.24 8.51
N ALA A 265 -3.89 -21.56 9.64
CA ALA A 265 -4.37 -22.01 10.94
C ALA A 265 -5.87 -21.84 11.13
N LEU A 266 -6.45 -20.77 10.59
CA LEU A 266 -7.89 -20.49 10.65
C LEU A 266 -8.72 -21.46 9.78
N THR A 267 -8.13 -21.97 8.70
CA THR A 267 -8.81 -22.86 7.73
C THR A 267 -8.55 -24.35 7.94
N LYS A 268 -7.55 -24.74 8.75
CA LYS A 268 -7.21 -26.15 9.00
C LYS A 268 -8.38 -26.90 9.65
N LEU A 269 -8.83 -27.98 9.02
CA LEU A 269 -9.76 -28.94 9.59
C LEU A 269 -9.05 -29.70 10.72
N THR A 270 -9.43 -29.42 11.97
CA THR A 270 -8.98 -30.20 13.13
C THR A 270 -9.69 -31.56 13.11
N HIS A 271 -8.92 -32.66 13.05
CA HIS A 271 -9.46 -34.00 13.24
C HIS A 271 -9.88 -34.28 14.71
N ASP A 272 -9.52 -33.38 15.62
CA ASP A 272 -9.83 -33.46 17.04
C ASP A 272 -11.18 -32.78 17.33
N ARG A 273 -12.15 -33.54 17.82
CA ARG A 273 -13.57 -33.14 17.96
C ARG A 273 -13.81 -32.01 18.98
N GLU A 274 -12.79 -31.58 19.71
CA GLU A 274 -12.91 -30.63 20.83
C GLU A 274 -12.63 -29.16 20.46
N SER A 275 -12.06 -28.87 19.28
CA SER A 275 -11.79 -27.50 18.84
C SER A 275 -12.52 -27.19 17.53
N PRO A 276 -13.59 -26.36 17.51
CA PRO A 276 -14.29 -26.02 16.29
C PRO A 276 -13.36 -25.29 15.32
N THR A 277 -13.47 -25.60 14.04
CA THR A 277 -12.82 -24.83 12.99
C THR A 277 -13.33 -23.39 12.99
N LEU A 278 -12.41 -22.43 12.91
CA LEU A 278 -12.71 -21.03 13.17
C LEU A 278 -13.47 -20.37 12.02
N LEU A 279 -13.14 -20.73 10.77
CA LEU A 279 -13.83 -20.21 9.60
C LEU A 279 -15.35 -20.49 9.64
N PRO A 280 -15.85 -21.72 9.90
CA PRO A 280 -17.29 -21.95 10.06
C PRO A 280 -17.96 -21.10 11.16
N THR A 281 -17.26 -20.85 12.28
CA THR A 281 -17.79 -19.98 13.33
C THR A 281 -17.90 -18.54 12.85
N VAL A 282 -16.85 -18.01 12.19
CA VAL A 282 -16.89 -16.68 11.57
C VAL A 282 -18.01 -16.58 10.53
N LEU A 283 -18.14 -17.57 9.65
CA LEU A 283 -19.20 -17.61 8.63
C LEU A 283 -20.59 -17.63 9.25
N SER A 284 -20.82 -18.35 10.35
CA SER A 284 -22.11 -18.33 11.05
C SER A 284 -22.47 -16.92 11.56
N LEU A 285 -21.47 -16.14 12.00
CA LEU A 285 -21.64 -14.78 12.51
C LEU A 285 -21.88 -13.73 11.41
N THR A 286 -21.58 -14.04 10.13
CA THR A 286 -21.95 -13.18 8.97
C THR A 286 -23.46 -13.05 8.78
N THR A 287 -24.26 -13.82 9.51
CA THR A 287 -25.73 -13.73 9.53
C THR A 287 -26.30 -13.23 10.86
N SER A 288 -25.44 -12.70 11.74
CA SER A 288 -25.84 -12.17 13.05
C SER A 288 -26.92 -11.08 12.94
N ARG A 289 -27.74 -10.98 14.00
CA ARG A 289 -28.75 -9.91 14.14
C ARG A 289 -28.15 -8.56 14.52
N SER A 290 -26.94 -8.54 15.09
CA SER A 290 -26.20 -7.29 15.33
C SER A 290 -25.41 -6.95 14.09
N THR A 291 -25.71 -5.78 13.50
CA THR A 291 -25.00 -5.26 12.33
C THR A 291 -23.50 -5.10 12.61
N GLU A 292 -23.11 -4.72 13.82
CA GLU A 292 -21.70 -4.61 14.23
C GLU A 292 -20.96 -5.95 14.16
N VAL A 293 -21.52 -7.00 14.76
CA VAL A 293 -20.95 -8.36 14.74
C VAL A 293 -20.97 -8.91 13.31
N GLN A 294 -22.07 -8.68 12.59
CA GLN A 294 -22.23 -9.13 11.21
C GLN A 294 -21.11 -8.56 10.32
N LEU A 295 -20.89 -7.25 10.36
CA LEU A 295 -19.88 -6.59 9.54
C LEU A 295 -18.45 -6.97 9.98
N ALA A 296 -18.19 -7.11 11.28
CA ALA A 296 -16.90 -7.61 11.77
C ALA A 296 -16.62 -9.04 11.28
N ALA A 297 -17.64 -9.90 11.24
CA ALA A 297 -17.53 -11.25 10.73
C ALA A 297 -17.29 -11.28 9.22
N CYS A 298 -18.02 -10.44 8.47
CA CYS A 298 -17.79 -10.27 7.03
C CYS A 298 -16.36 -9.79 6.73
N LEU A 299 -15.85 -8.80 7.46
CA LEU A 299 -14.47 -8.32 7.30
C LEU A 299 -13.44 -9.39 7.62
N CYS A 300 -13.65 -10.13 8.71
CA CYS A 300 -12.80 -11.26 9.08
C CYS A 300 -12.79 -12.34 8.00
N ALA A 301 -13.97 -12.75 7.51
CA ALA A 301 -14.10 -13.73 6.42
C ALA A 301 -13.42 -13.23 5.14
N THR A 302 -13.62 -11.96 4.77
CA THR A 302 -12.95 -11.32 3.64
C THR A 302 -11.43 -11.45 3.72
N HIS A 303 -10.82 -11.10 4.85
CA HIS A 303 -9.35 -11.20 4.97
C HIS A 303 -8.84 -12.64 4.93
N ILE A 304 -9.58 -13.60 5.51
CA ILE A 304 -9.24 -15.03 5.44
C ILE A 304 -9.25 -15.52 3.99
N ILE A 305 -10.34 -15.29 3.24
CA ILE A 305 -10.44 -15.81 1.86
C ILE A 305 -9.45 -15.12 0.92
N ARG A 306 -9.20 -13.82 1.11
CA ARG A 306 -8.26 -13.06 0.28
C ARG A 306 -6.81 -13.49 0.52
N ALA A 307 -6.41 -13.67 1.78
CA ALA A 307 -5.07 -14.18 2.10
C ALA A 307 -4.86 -15.63 1.62
N ASN A 308 -5.92 -16.46 1.63
CA ASN A 308 -5.84 -17.82 1.10
C ASN A 308 -5.66 -17.83 -0.43
N ALA A 309 -6.39 -16.96 -1.13
CA ALA A 309 -6.31 -16.83 -2.59
C ALA A 309 -4.92 -16.38 -3.07
N SER A 310 -4.23 -15.53 -2.31
CA SER A 310 -2.86 -15.12 -2.61
C SER A 310 -1.85 -16.28 -2.57
N ASN A 311 -2.09 -17.31 -1.75
CA ASN A 311 -1.24 -18.50 -1.68
C ASN A 311 -1.63 -19.59 -2.69
N HIS A 312 -2.92 -19.71 -2.97
CA HIS A 312 -3.48 -20.72 -3.87
C HIS A 312 -4.37 -20.02 -4.90
N PRO A 313 -3.78 -19.42 -5.95
CA PRO A 313 -4.52 -18.75 -7.01
C PRO A 313 -5.57 -19.68 -7.62
N GLY A 314 -6.81 -19.20 -7.75
CA GLY A 314 -7.96 -19.99 -8.26
C GLY A 314 -8.78 -20.73 -7.20
N THR A 315 -8.48 -20.58 -5.90
CA THR A 315 -9.24 -21.21 -4.79
C THR A 315 -10.16 -20.24 -4.03
N VAL A 316 -10.47 -19.06 -4.59
CA VAL A 316 -11.43 -18.14 -3.98
C VAL A 316 -12.77 -18.85 -3.83
N ASP A 317 -13.24 -19.00 -2.59
CA ASP A 317 -14.57 -19.54 -2.33
C ASP A 317 -15.63 -18.52 -2.73
N GLN A 318 -16.06 -18.62 -3.98
CA GLN A 318 -17.04 -17.73 -4.60
C GLN A 318 -18.39 -17.75 -3.86
N ALA A 319 -18.74 -18.85 -3.19
CA ALA A 319 -19.96 -18.93 -2.41
C ALA A 319 -19.85 -18.09 -1.13
N ILE A 320 -18.70 -18.13 -0.45
CA ILE A 320 -18.43 -17.24 0.70
C ILE A 320 -18.43 -15.77 0.25
N ALA A 321 -17.75 -15.44 -0.85
CA ALA A 321 -17.72 -14.08 -1.37
C ALA A 321 -19.13 -13.55 -1.68
N SER A 322 -19.95 -14.34 -2.38
CA SER A 322 -21.35 -14.02 -2.65
C SER A 322 -22.15 -13.80 -1.36
N ASN A 323 -22.03 -14.67 -0.35
CA ASN A 323 -22.74 -14.50 0.92
C ASN A 323 -22.37 -13.18 1.63
N ILE A 324 -21.08 -12.82 1.61
CA ILE A 324 -20.59 -11.54 2.16
C ILE A 324 -21.19 -10.37 1.37
N ILE A 325 -21.19 -10.43 0.04
CA ILE A 325 -21.76 -9.38 -0.82
C ILE A 325 -23.25 -9.18 -0.51
N HIS A 326 -24.04 -10.26 -0.36
CA HIS A 326 -25.45 -10.16 0.01
C HIS A 326 -25.66 -9.47 1.36
N ALA A 327 -24.86 -9.84 2.38
CA ALA A 327 -24.94 -9.25 3.71
C ALA A 327 -24.61 -7.74 3.67
N ILE A 328 -23.54 -7.36 2.98
CA ILE A 328 -23.14 -5.97 2.78
C ILE A 328 -24.22 -5.18 2.05
N ASN A 329 -24.72 -5.73 0.94
CA ASN A 329 -25.74 -5.09 0.11
C ASN A 329 -27.02 -4.79 0.89
N ARG A 330 -27.40 -5.67 1.85
CA ARG A 330 -28.53 -5.42 2.74
C ARG A 330 -28.29 -4.20 3.65
N VAL A 331 -27.08 -4.06 4.20
CA VAL A 331 -26.71 -2.92 5.06
C VAL A 331 -26.66 -1.62 4.25
N LEU A 332 -26.09 -1.65 3.03
CA LEU A 332 -25.97 -0.48 2.17
C LEU A 332 -27.33 0.04 1.68
N SER A 333 -28.28 -0.84 1.37
CA SER A 333 -29.63 -0.45 0.93
C SER A 333 -30.57 -0.03 2.06
N SER A 334 -30.25 -0.35 3.32
CA SER A 334 -31.14 -0.09 4.45
C SER A 334 -31.10 1.38 4.88
N SER A 335 -32.17 2.13 4.64
CA SER A 335 -32.30 3.55 5.01
C SER A 335 -32.21 3.80 6.53
N SER A 336 -32.53 2.80 7.36
CA SER A 336 -32.47 2.88 8.83
C SER A 336 -31.06 2.70 9.39
N GLU A 337 -30.11 2.16 8.61
CA GLU A 337 -28.76 1.91 9.08
C GLU A 337 -27.94 3.20 9.24
N ARG A 338 -27.17 3.27 10.33
CA ARG A 338 -26.38 4.45 10.68
C ARG A 338 -25.17 4.59 9.74
N PRO A 339 -24.71 5.84 9.44
CA PRO A 339 -23.55 6.06 8.58
C PRO A 339 -22.29 5.23 8.94
N PRO A 340 -21.90 5.06 10.23
CA PRO A 340 -20.74 4.24 10.58
C PRO A 340 -20.84 2.77 10.15
N MET A 341 -22.05 2.19 10.17
CA MET A 341 -22.26 0.81 9.72
C MET A 341 -22.15 0.72 8.19
N ARG A 342 -22.71 1.69 7.46
CA ARG A 342 -22.56 1.76 6.01
C ARG A 342 -21.12 2.01 5.56
N ILE A 343 -20.36 2.85 6.28
CA ILE A 343 -18.92 3.06 6.04
C ILE A 343 -18.16 1.74 6.20
N ARG A 344 -18.39 0.99 7.29
CA ARG A 344 -17.78 -0.33 7.50
C ARG A 344 -18.17 -1.33 6.40
N ALA A 345 -19.43 -1.30 5.95
CA ALA A 345 -19.90 -2.14 4.85
C ALA A 345 -19.17 -1.80 3.53
N CYS A 346 -19.01 -0.51 3.19
CA CYS A 346 -18.24 -0.06 2.04
C CYS A 346 -16.78 -0.53 2.10
N TYR A 347 -16.08 -0.32 3.22
CA TYR A 347 -14.69 -0.77 3.33
C TYR A 347 -14.54 -2.29 3.34
N THR A 348 -15.50 -3.02 3.92
CA THR A 348 -15.51 -4.49 3.83
C THR A 348 -15.65 -4.95 2.39
N LEU A 349 -16.51 -4.31 1.60
CA LEU A 349 -16.65 -4.59 0.17
C LEU A 349 -15.39 -4.22 -0.61
N TYR A 350 -14.81 -3.05 -0.32
CA TYR A 350 -13.54 -2.62 -0.90
C TYR A 350 -12.44 -3.67 -0.67
N TYR A 351 -12.26 -4.16 0.56
CA TYR A 351 -11.25 -5.18 0.86
C TYR A 351 -11.56 -6.54 0.21
N LEU A 352 -12.83 -6.81 -0.07
CA LEU A 352 -13.25 -8.03 -0.75
C LEU A 352 -12.95 -7.98 -2.25
N VAL A 353 -13.13 -6.82 -2.89
CA VAL A 353 -13.00 -6.68 -4.36
C VAL A 353 -11.64 -6.14 -4.81
N LYS A 354 -10.89 -5.42 -3.95
CA LYS A 354 -9.63 -4.76 -4.34
C LYS A 354 -8.70 -5.76 -5.04
N ASP A 355 -8.09 -5.37 -6.15
CA ASP A 355 -7.09 -6.18 -6.85
C ASP A 355 -7.54 -7.61 -7.29
N ASP A 356 -8.85 -7.89 -7.38
CA ASP A 356 -9.38 -9.18 -7.83
C ASP A 356 -10.52 -9.01 -8.84
N LYS A 357 -10.26 -9.40 -10.10
CA LYS A 357 -11.19 -9.20 -11.22
C LYS A 357 -12.48 -10.02 -11.06
N ASP A 358 -12.39 -11.26 -10.61
CA ASP A 358 -13.52 -12.19 -10.59
C ASP A 358 -14.48 -11.86 -9.45
N ILE A 359 -13.95 -11.45 -8.29
CA ILE A 359 -14.77 -10.97 -7.17
C ILE A 359 -15.39 -9.60 -7.51
N CYS A 360 -14.67 -8.71 -8.20
CA CYS A 360 -15.24 -7.46 -8.72
C CYS A 360 -16.46 -7.72 -9.60
N GLN A 361 -16.34 -8.62 -10.59
CA GLN A 361 -17.44 -8.96 -11.48
C GLN A 361 -18.63 -9.54 -10.70
N ALA A 362 -18.37 -10.47 -9.78
CA ALA A 362 -19.42 -11.04 -8.96
C ALA A 362 -20.13 -10.00 -8.09
N ALA A 363 -19.41 -9.02 -7.52
CA ALA A 363 -20.04 -7.94 -6.78
C ALA A 363 -21.01 -7.12 -7.65
N VAL A 364 -20.64 -6.84 -8.91
CA VAL A 364 -21.51 -6.17 -9.88
C VAL A 364 -22.70 -7.04 -10.25
N ASP A 365 -22.50 -8.32 -10.55
CA ASP A 365 -23.58 -9.26 -10.89
C ASP A 365 -24.62 -9.39 -9.76
N HIS A 366 -24.20 -9.21 -8.50
CA HIS A 366 -25.07 -9.20 -7.31
C HIS A 366 -25.68 -7.82 -7.00
N GLY A 367 -25.56 -6.84 -7.90
CA GLY A 367 -26.16 -5.52 -7.82
C GLY A 367 -25.49 -4.57 -6.82
N ALA A 368 -24.22 -4.78 -6.48
CA ALA A 368 -23.52 -3.90 -5.52
C ALA A 368 -23.29 -2.51 -6.10
N LEU A 369 -23.00 -2.41 -7.40
CA LEU A 369 -22.67 -1.14 -8.06
C LEU A 369 -23.87 -0.17 -8.04
N GLU A 370 -25.07 -0.65 -8.36
CA GLU A 370 -26.30 0.14 -8.40
C GLU A 370 -26.70 0.61 -6.99
N LYS A 371 -26.52 -0.25 -5.98
CA LYS A 371 -26.77 0.10 -4.58
C LYS A 371 -25.84 1.20 -4.10
N ILE A 372 -24.56 1.11 -4.44
CA ILE A 372 -23.56 2.13 -4.08
C ILE A 372 -23.78 3.41 -4.89
N ALA A 373 -24.12 3.31 -6.17
CA ALA A 373 -24.45 4.47 -6.99
C ALA A 373 -25.67 5.23 -6.44
N SER A 374 -26.72 4.51 -6.07
CA SER A 374 -27.91 5.09 -5.42
C SER A 374 -27.55 5.77 -4.10
N LEU A 375 -26.79 5.09 -3.23
CA LEU A 375 -26.30 5.66 -1.98
C LEU A 375 -25.48 6.93 -2.21
N THR A 376 -24.51 6.90 -3.12
CA THR A 376 -23.60 8.02 -3.40
C THR A 376 -24.36 9.24 -3.93
N LYS A 377 -25.35 9.03 -4.80
CA LYS A 377 -26.25 10.10 -5.27
C LYS A 377 -27.09 10.67 -4.13
N SER A 378 -27.63 9.82 -3.26
CA SER A 378 -28.48 10.27 -2.14
C SER A 378 -27.75 11.16 -1.14
N ILE A 379 -26.45 10.93 -0.95
CA ILE A 379 -25.61 11.70 -0.02
C ILE A 379 -24.83 12.82 -0.71
N THR A 380 -24.92 12.99 -2.04
CA THR A 380 -24.17 14.01 -2.78
C THR A 380 -25.13 14.89 -3.58
N PRO A 381 -25.63 15.98 -2.97
CA PRO A 381 -26.52 16.90 -3.66
C PRO A 381 -25.79 17.58 -4.83
N LEU A 382 -26.46 17.68 -5.98
CA LEU A 382 -25.91 18.32 -7.19
C LEU A 382 -26.27 19.82 -7.28
N THR A 383 -27.20 20.29 -6.46
CA THR A 383 -27.57 21.70 -6.37
C THR A 383 -26.56 22.43 -5.48
N LYS A 384 -25.84 23.40 -6.06
CA LYS A 384 -24.92 24.29 -5.33
C LYS A 384 -25.71 25.22 -4.41
N ASP A 385 -25.98 24.81 -3.17
CA ASP A 385 -26.27 25.73 -2.08
C ASP A 385 -24.96 25.95 -1.33
N GLU A 386 -24.29 27.09 -1.57
CA GLU A 386 -22.98 27.41 -1.00
C GLU A 386 -23.00 27.41 0.55
N GLU A 387 -24.15 27.75 1.16
CA GLU A 387 -24.34 27.69 2.62
C GLU A 387 -24.34 26.25 3.17
N ARG A 388 -24.65 25.24 2.35
CA ARG A 388 -24.83 23.85 2.81
C ARG A 388 -23.54 23.04 2.82
N ASP A 389 -22.56 23.42 2.01
CA ASP A 389 -21.23 22.78 1.99
C ASP A 389 -20.43 23.08 3.27
N GLU A 390 -20.71 24.19 3.96
CA GLU A 390 -20.10 24.52 5.25
C GLU A 390 -20.69 23.71 6.42
N ASP A 391 -21.93 23.23 6.31
CA ASP A 391 -22.64 22.53 7.40
C ASP A 391 -22.73 21.00 7.22
N GLU A 392 -22.02 20.42 6.24
CA GLU A 392 -22.06 18.98 6.01
C GLU A 392 -21.54 18.15 7.21
N PRO A 393 -22.30 17.16 7.72
CA PRO A 393 -21.79 16.25 8.76
C PRO A 393 -20.58 15.44 8.27
N GLU A 394 -19.52 15.35 9.09
CA GLU A 394 -18.31 14.56 8.78
C GLU A 394 -18.63 13.10 8.45
N SER A 395 -19.63 12.51 9.11
CA SER A 395 -20.08 11.13 8.82
C SER A 395 -20.65 10.97 7.41
N THR A 396 -21.24 12.01 6.84
CA THR A 396 -21.75 12.01 5.46
C THR A 396 -20.59 12.09 4.47
N ALA A 397 -19.62 12.97 4.73
CA ALA A 397 -18.41 13.05 3.93
C ALA A 397 -17.60 11.74 3.95
N ALA A 398 -17.42 11.13 5.13
CA ALA A 398 -16.75 9.84 5.28
C ALA A 398 -17.50 8.70 4.56
N LEU A 399 -18.84 8.73 4.57
CA LEU A 399 -19.65 7.78 3.80
C LEU A 399 -19.52 8.00 2.30
N ARG A 400 -19.45 9.25 1.84
CA ARG A 400 -19.20 9.59 0.43
C ARG A 400 -17.83 9.11 -0.03
N GLU A 401 -16.79 9.34 0.77
CA GLU A 401 -15.46 8.78 0.53
C GLU A 401 -15.52 7.26 0.37
N ALA A 402 -16.10 6.56 1.36
CA ALA A 402 -16.13 5.10 1.36
C ALA A 402 -16.86 4.54 0.13
N ALA A 403 -17.98 5.17 -0.26
CA ALA A 403 -18.75 4.76 -1.44
C ALA A 403 -17.98 4.99 -2.75
N LEU A 404 -17.33 6.16 -2.91
CA LEU A 404 -16.50 6.47 -4.08
C LEU A 404 -15.28 5.54 -4.19
N ILE A 405 -14.64 5.16 -3.07
CA ILE A 405 -13.54 4.19 -3.07
C ILE A 405 -13.99 2.82 -3.59
N VAL A 406 -15.19 2.36 -3.23
CA VAL A 406 -15.71 1.10 -3.78
C VAL A 406 -16.00 1.23 -5.28
N ILE A 407 -16.59 2.35 -5.74
CA ILE A 407 -16.82 2.60 -7.16
C ILE A 407 -15.51 2.56 -7.95
N ALA A 408 -14.45 3.18 -7.41
CA ALA A 408 -13.12 3.16 -8.02
C ALA A 408 -12.54 1.73 -8.08
N ALA A 409 -12.72 0.93 -7.03
CA ALA A 409 -12.23 -0.45 -6.98
C ALA A 409 -12.96 -1.37 -7.97
N LEU A 410 -14.30 -1.30 -8.03
CA LEU A 410 -15.11 -2.10 -8.96
C LEU A 410 -14.79 -1.79 -10.42
N SER A 411 -14.45 -0.53 -10.74
CA SER A 411 -14.14 -0.08 -12.10
C SER A 411 -12.68 -0.26 -12.51
N LEU A 412 -11.84 -0.89 -11.69
CA LEU A 412 -10.40 -0.99 -11.93
C LEU A 412 -10.05 -1.92 -13.11
N PHE A 413 -10.89 -2.92 -13.41
CA PHE A 413 -10.57 -3.96 -14.40
C PHE A 413 -11.44 -3.92 -15.66
N ASP A 414 -12.75 -3.66 -15.54
CA ASP A 414 -13.68 -3.84 -16.64
C ASP A 414 -14.13 -2.52 -17.30
N ASN A 415 -14.12 -2.48 -18.64
CA ASN A 415 -14.57 -1.31 -19.41
C ASN A 415 -16.09 -1.18 -19.44
N ASP A 416 -16.84 -2.26 -19.30
CA ASP A 416 -18.30 -2.25 -19.27
C ASP A 416 -18.79 -1.66 -17.95
N ILE A 417 -18.17 -2.03 -16.83
CA ILE A 417 -18.42 -1.40 -15.52
C ILE A 417 -18.12 0.11 -15.58
N ARG A 418 -17.01 0.52 -16.20
CA ARG A 418 -16.68 1.95 -16.34
C ARG A 418 -17.74 2.68 -17.17
N ARG A 419 -18.21 2.07 -18.27
CA ARG A 419 -19.28 2.63 -19.12
C ARG A 419 -20.59 2.71 -18.36
N GLU A 420 -20.93 1.70 -17.57
CA GLU A 420 -22.11 1.71 -16.72
C GLU A 420 -22.06 2.86 -15.71
N ILE A 421 -20.92 3.10 -15.05
CA ILE A 421 -20.72 4.24 -14.13
C ILE A 421 -20.92 5.58 -14.83
N ALA A 422 -20.35 5.72 -16.03
CA ALA A 422 -20.32 6.98 -16.77
C ALA A 422 -21.66 7.29 -17.46
N ASP A 423 -22.22 6.32 -18.17
CA ASP A 423 -23.32 6.50 -19.12
C ASP A 423 -24.68 6.14 -18.51
N THR A 424 -24.78 5.01 -17.80
CA THR A 424 -26.05 4.51 -17.25
C THR A 424 -26.34 5.08 -15.86
N LEU A 425 -25.37 4.93 -14.96
CA LEU A 425 -25.48 5.37 -13.58
C LEU A 425 -25.17 6.86 -13.43
N GLN A 426 -24.64 7.55 -14.46
CA GLN A 426 -24.51 9.01 -14.47
C GLN A 426 -23.79 9.55 -13.22
N LEU A 427 -22.68 8.92 -12.83
CA LEU A 427 -21.94 9.29 -11.61
C LEU A 427 -20.91 10.40 -11.82
N ILE A 428 -20.69 10.85 -13.07
CA ILE A 428 -19.73 11.91 -13.39
C ILE A 428 -20.00 13.22 -12.62
N PRO A 429 -21.23 13.75 -12.55
CA PRO A 429 -21.49 14.97 -11.78
C PRO A 429 -21.19 14.83 -10.29
N VAL A 430 -21.49 13.65 -9.71
CA VAL A 430 -21.21 13.32 -8.31
C VAL A 430 -19.69 13.30 -8.05
N ILE A 431 -18.94 12.66 -8.94
CA ILE A 431 -17.46 12.63 -8.87
C ILE A 431 -16.90 14.04 -9.02
N HIS A 432 -17.42 14.83 -9.97
CA HIS A 432 -16.96 16.19 -10.24
C HIS A 432 -17.12 17.10 -9.02
N ILE A 433 -18.30 17.15 -8.37
CA ILE A 433 -18.48 17.95 -7.15
C ILE A 433 -17.57 17.48 -6.02
N SER A 434 -17.36 16.16 -5.91
CA SER A 434 -16.50 15.56 -4.88
C SER A 434 -15.02 15.95 -5.00
N LEU A 435 -14.54 16.33 -6.20
CA LEU A 435 -13.19 16.86 -6.38
C LEU A 435 -12.94 18.18 -5.62
N SER A 436 -13.98 18.99 -5.46
CA SER A 436 -13.88 20.29 -4.77
C SER A 436 -14.31 20.23 -3.31
N ASN A 437 -14.56 19.05 -2.76
CA ASN A 437 -15.02 18.90 -1.37
C ASN A 437 -13.92 19.30 -0.36
N ARG A 438 -14.32 19.87 0.79
CA ARG A 438 -13.39 20.28 1.86
C ARG A 438 -12.61 19.11 2.48
N HIS A 439 -13.20 17.92 2.52
CA HIS A 439 -12.59 16.75 3.15
C HIS A 439 -11.61 16.06 2.19
N VAL A 440 -10.37 15.88 2.65
CA VAL A 440 -9.27 15.24 1.90
C VAL A 440 -9.67 13.86 1.39
N GLY A 441 -10.32 13.04 2.23
CA GLY A 441 -10.74 11.69 1.86
C GLY A 441 -11.74 11.65 0.70
N VAL A 442 -12.67 12.61 0.63
CA VAL A 442 -13.62 12.73 -0.49
C VAL A 442 -12.90 13.10 -1.78
N ARG A 443 -11.97 14.08 -1.73
CA ARG A 443 -11.16 14.45 -2.90
C ARG A 443 -10.31 13.29 -3.39
N TYR A 444 -9.66 12.57 -2.46
CA TYR A 444 -8.86 11.39 -2.76
C TYR A 444 -9.70 10.31 -3.47
N ALA A 445 -10.87 9.98 -2.93
CA ALA A 445 -11.75 8.98 -3.51
C ALA A 445 -12.27 9.39 -4.90
N ALA A 446 -12.61 10.67 -5.07
CA ALA A 446 -12.97 11.22 -6.37
C ALA A 446 -11.82 11.11 -7.39
N CYS A 447 -10.59 11.46 -7.01
CA CYS A 447 -9.41 11.26 -7.86
C CYS A 447 -9.21 9.78 -8.24
N GLN A 448 -9.46 8.84 -7.33
CA GLN A 448 -9.38 7.40 -7.64
C GLN A 448 -10.47 6.96 -8.63
N CYS A 449 -11.69 7.49 -8.53
CA CYS A 449 -12.72 7.27 -9.55
C CYS A 449 -12.27 7.80 -10.93
N VAL A 450 -11.74 9.03 -10.98
CA VAL A 450 -11.25 9.61 -12.24
C VAL A 450 -10.11 8.77 -12.81
N ARG A 451 -9.18 8.28 -11.97
CA ARG A 451 -8.10 7.37 -12.36
C ARG A 451 -8.63 6.07 -12.96
N ALA A 452 -9.63 5.45 -12.33
CA ALA A 452 -10.20 4.20 -12.81
C ALA A 452 -10.94 4.39 -14.14
N LEU A 453 -11.73 5.46 -14.27
CA LEU A 453 -12.48 5.81 -15.47
C LEU A 453 -11.57 6.20 -16.65
N SER A 454 -10.47 6.94 -16.39
CA SER A 454 -9.56 7.41 -17.44
C SER A 454 -8.75 6.31 -18.12
N ARG A 455 -8.80 5.07 -17.60
CA ARG A 455 -8.24 3.88 -18.27
C ARG A 455 -9.04 3.46 -19.50
N ALA A 456 -10.32 3.83 -19.58
CA ALA A 456 -11.16 3.56 -20.75
C ALA A 456 -11.04 4.70 -21.77
N VAL A 457 -10.47 4.42 -22.94
CA VAL A 457 -10.27 5.41 -24.02
C VAL A 457 -11.57 6.08 -24.44
N ALA A 458 -12.67 5.32 -24.54
CA ALA A 458 -13.99 5.87 -24.89
C ALA A 458 -14.41 6.97 -23.89
N ILE A 459 -14.40 6.65 -22.60
CA ILE A 459 -14.80 7.56 -21.51
C ILE A 459 -13.85 8.76 -21.41
N LEU A 460 -12.55 8.55 -21.62
CA LEU A 460 -11.56 9.62 -21.62
C LEU A 460 -11.83 10.66 -22.72
N ARG A 461 -12.21 10.20 -23.91
CA ARG A 461 -12.41 11.05 -25.09
C ARG A 461 -13.76 11.77 -25.12
N THR A 462 -14.78 11.23 -24.45
CA THR A 462 -16.13 11.81 -24.41
C THR A 462 -16.43 12.33 -23.00
N ASN A 463 -16.76 11.44 -22.08
CA ASN A 463 -17.30 11.75 -20.77
C ASN A 463 -16.38 12.64 -19.91
N ILE A 464 -15.09 12.31 -19.80
CA ILE A 464 -14.11 13.09 -19.00
C ILE A 464 -13.82 14.44 -19.66
N MET A 465 -13.79 14.49 -20.99
CA MET A 465 -13.57 15.69 -21.78
C MET A 465 -14.76 16.65 -21.67
N ASP A 466 -15.96 16.17 -22.02
CA ASP A 466 -17.18 16.98 -22.19
C ASP A 466 -17.70 17.51 -20.84
N SER A 467 -17.53 16.74 -19.76
CA SER A 467 -17.96 17.16 -18.42
C SER A 467 -17.03 18.17 -17.75
N GLY A 468 -15.86 18.45 -18.33
CA GLY A 468 -14.80 19.26 -17.70
C GLY A 468 -14.08 18.57 -16.54
N LEU A 469 -14.39 17.31 -16.24
CA LEU A 469 -13.84 16.54 -15.12
C LEU A 469 -12.31 16.48 -15.13
N GLY A 470 -11.70 16.30 -16.30
CA GLY A 470 -10.24 16.30 -16.45
C GLY A 470 -9.60 17.66 -16.12
N SER A 471 -10.28 18.77 -16.41
CA SER A 471 -9.78 20.11 -16.08
C SER A 471 -9.87 20.39 -14.59
N SER A 472 -10.96 19.97 -13.92
CA SER A 472 -11.12 20.11 -12.47
C SER A 472 -10.13 19.27 -11.67
N LEU A 473 -9.87 18.03 -12.12
CA LEU A 473 -8.79 17.21 -11.56
C LEU A 473 -7.43 17.90 -11.70
N PHE A 474 -7.15 18.51 -12.85
CA PHE A 474 -5.89 19.22 -13.06
C PHE A 474 -5.74 20.44 -12.14
N GLN A 475 -6.82 21.16 -11.83
CA GLN A 475 -6.77 22.24 -10.84
C GLN A 475 -6.38 21.75 -9.45
N ILE A 476 -6.85 20.57 -9.02
CA ILE A 476 -6.39 19.95 -7.77
C ILE A 476 -4.90 19.63 -7.84
N PHE A 477 -4.46 18.98 -8.92
CA PHE A 477 -3.06 18.61 -9.09
C PHE A 477 -2.10 19.81 -9.06
N LYS A 478 -2.55 20.97 -9.55
CA LYS A 478 -1.78 22.22 -9.53
C LYS A 478 -1.61 22.84 -8.14
N LYS A 479 -2.48 22.55 -7.17
CA LYS A 479 -2.36 23.08 -5.80
C LYS A 479 -1.12 22.53 -5.14
N GLU A 480 -0.23 23.41 -4.69
CA GLU A 480 1.05 23.01 -4.09
C GLU A 480 0.87 22.45 -2.69
N GLU A 481 -0.02 23.06 -1.92
CA GLU A 481 -0.42 22.74 -0.55
C GLU A 481 -1.51 21.65 -0.43
N GLU A 482 -1.82 20.93 -1.51
CA GLU A 482 -2.76 19.81 -1.47
C GLU A 482 -2.18 18.59 -0.74
N ASP A 483 -3.03 17.75 -0.16
CA ASP A 483 -2.62 16.54 0.53
C ASP A 483 -1.83 15.60 -0.42
N PRO A 484 -0.63 15.13 -0.05
CA PRO A 484 0.21 14.30 -0.92
C PRO A 484 -0.50 13.05 -1.47
N ARG A 485 -1.45 12.47 -0.72
CA ARG A 485 -2.23 11.29 -1.15
C ARG A 485 -3.20 11.67 -2.28
N VAL A 486 -3.81 12.85 -2.20
CA VAL A 486 -4.68 13.40 -3.25
C VAL A 486 -3.85 13.75 -4.48
N THR A 487 -2.69 14.40 -4.30
CA THR A 487 -1.76 14.71 -5.40
C THR A 487 -1.29 13.45 -6.11
N ALA A 488 -0.94 12.40 -5.38
CA ALA A 488 -0.55 11.11 -5.96
C ALA A 488 -1.70 10.45 -6.75
N ALA A 489 -2.93 10.46 -6.22
CA ALA A 489 -4.09 9.94 -6.93
C ALA A 489 -4.40 10.76 -8.20
N ALA A 490 -4.29 12.09 -8.14
CA ALA A 490 -4.47 12.98 -9.27
C ALA A 490 -3.37 12.77 -10.34
N LEU A 491 -2.11 12.62 -9.94
CA LEU A 491 -1.00 12.31 -10.84
C LEU A 491 -1.22 10.99 -11.58
N ALA A 492 -1.69 9.95 -10.88
CA ALA A 492 -2.01 8.66 -11.51
C ALA A 492 -3.15 8.78 -12.54
N ALA A 493 -4.14 9.64 -12.30
CA ALA A 493 -5.19 9.92 -13.27
C ALA A 493 -4.66 10.75 -14.47
N ILE A 494 -3.82 11.76 -14.22
CA ILE A 494 -3.17 12.58 -15.25
C ILE A 494 -2.29 11.73 -16.16
N THR A 495 -1.59 10.74 -15.60
CA THR A 495 -0.75 9.79 -16.35
C THR A 495 -1.54 9.06 -17.44
N ASN A 496 -2.85 8.82 -17.25
CA ASN A 496 -3.73 8.28 -18.28
C ASN A 496 -4.19 9.35 -19.29
N MET A 497 -4.39 10.59 -18.82
CA MET A 497 -4.90 11.72 -19.61
C MET A 497 -3.85 12.38 -20.51
N ILE A 498 -2.57 12.01 -20.38
CA ILE A 498 -1.46 12.56 -21.18
C ILE A 498 -0.90 11.57 -22.18
N ASN A 499 -1.54 10.41 -22.36
CA ASN A 499 -1.21 9.49 -23.45
C ASN A 499 -1.51 10.14 -24.82
N ASP A 500 -0.84 9.65 -25.87
CA ASP A 500 -0.92 10.14 -27.25
C ASP A 500 -2.34 10.23 -27.83
N PHE A 501 -3.23 9.30 -27.45
CA PHE A 501 -4.63 9.27 -27.90
C PHE A 501 -5.56 10.20 -27.10
N SER A 502 -5.06 10.87 -26.06
CA SER A 502 -5.88 11.71 -25.18
C SER A 502 -6.04 13.13 -25.72
N PRO A 503 -7.28 13.61 -25.92
CA PRO A 503 -7.49 14.96 -26.43
C PRO A 503 -7.28 16.04 -25.36
N LEU A 504 -7.06 15.66 -24.09
CA LEU A 504 -6.72 16.59 -23.01
C LEU A 504 -5.23 16.97 -22.99
N GLN A 505 -4.35 16.15 -23.57
CA GLN A 505 -2.90 16.31 -23.46
C GLN A 505 -2.40 17.72 -23.84
N PRO A 506 -2.76 18.30 -25.00
CA PRO A 506 -2.27 19.64 -25.38
C PRO A 506 -2.75 20.74 -24.41
N LYS A 507 -3.98 20.61 -23.92
CA LYS A 507 -4.58 21.54 -22.96
C LYS A 507 -3.84 21.50 -21.62
N LEU A 508 -3.48 20.31 -21.13
CA LEU A 508 -2.77 20.15 -19.86
C LEU A 508 -1.34 20.70 -19.95
N LEU A 509 -0.64 20.45 -21.05
CA LEU A 509 0.68 21.03 -21.33
C LEU A 509 0.63 22.57 -21.28
N ALA A 510 -0.29 23.17 -22.04
CA ALA A 510 -0.46 24.63 -22.07
C ALA A 510 -0.85 25.25 -20.71
N GLN A 511 -1.45 24.47 -19.80
CA GLN A 511 -1.83 24.95 -18.47
C GLN A 511 -0.74 24.76 -17.39
N GLY A 512 0.47 24.32 -17.79
CA GLY A 512 1.63 24.21 -16.90
C GLY A 512 1.84 22.84 -16.29
N LEU A 513 1.55 21.76 -17.04
CA LEU A 513 1.83 20.38 -16.59
C LEU A 513 3.32 20.17 -16.29
N MET A 514 4.21 20.55 -17.21
CA MET A 514 5.65 20.31 -17.08
C MET A 514 6.29 21.01 -15.88
N PRO A 515 6.02 22.31 -15.60
CA PRO A 515 6.48 22.97 -14.37
C PRO A 515 6.05 22.24 -13.10
N ARG A 516 4.79 21.78 -13.02
CA ARG A 516 4.29 21.06 -11.85
C ARG A 516 4.93 19.68 -11.67
N LEU A 517 5.12 18.93 -12.76
CA LEU A 517 5.86 17.67 -12.73
C LEU A 517 7.30 17.88 -12.25
N LYS A 518 7.98 18.92 -12.77
CA LYS A 518 9.35 19.27 -12.33
C LYS A 518 9.42 19.59 -10.84
N GLN A 519 8.47 20.36 -10.32
CA GLN A 519 8.39 20.68 -8.91
C GLN A 519 8.24 19.42 -8.03
N LEU A 520 7.38 18.48 -8.43
CA LEU A 520 7.18 17.21 -7.72
C LEU A 520 8.41 16.30 -7.82
N LEU A 521 9.16 16.37 -8.92
CA LEU A 521 10.41 15.63 -9.07
C LEU A 521 11.51 16.15 -8.15
N ASP A 522 11.55 17.48 -7.93
CA ASP A 522 12.55 18.13 -7.08
C ASP A 522 12.28 17.96 -5.57
N SER A 523 11.00 17.99 -5.17
CA SER A 523 10.56 17.96 -3.76
C SER A 523 10.03 16.60 -3.29
N GLY A 524 9.73 15.69 -4.22
CA GLY A 524 9.08 14.42 -3.94
C GLY A 524 10.00 13.37 -3.30
N ASN A 525 9.41 12.48 -2.51
CA ASN A 525 10.04 11.22 -2.11
C ASN A 525 10.15 10.25 -3.30
N SER A 526 10.89 9.14 -3.13
CA SER A 526 11.12 8.19 -4.23
C SER A 526 9.83 7.73 -4.95
N PRO A 527 8.76 7.28 -4.25
CA PRO A 527 7.51 6.88 -4.94
C PRO A 527 6.87 8.00 -5.76
N THR A 528 6.97 9.25 -5.31
CA THR A 528 6.48 10.40 -6.08
C THR A 528 7.32 10.61 -7.33
N LYS A 529 8.65 10.52 -7.22
CA LYS A 529 9.56 10.65 -8.36
C LYS A 529 9.29 9.57 -9.41
N VAL A 530 9.13 8.31 -9.01
CA VAL A 530 8.77 7.20 -9.91
C VAL A 530 7.48 7.50 -10.67
N ASN A 531 6.42 7.94 -9.98
CA ASN A 531 5.16 8.28 -10.63
C ASN A 531 5.26 9.48 -11.58
N VAL A 532 6.08 10.49 -11.23
CA VAL A 532 6.33 11.64 -12.11
C VAL A 532 7.10 11.22 -13.36
N LEU A 533 8.15 10.42 -13.21
CA LEU A 533 8.92 9.90 -14.34
C LEU A 533 8.06 8.97 -15.21
N TRP A 534 7.15 8.19 -14.62
CA TRP A 534 6.17 7.42 -15.38
C TRP A 534 5.23 8.33 -16.20
N ALA A 535 4.73 9.41 -15.62
CA ALA A 535 3.93 10.40 -16.36
C ALA A 535 4.72 10.98 -17.55
N ILE A 536 5.99 11.36 -17.34
CA ILE A 536 6.87 11.88 -18.40
C ILE A 536 7.14 10.81 -19.47
N LYS A 537 7.40 9.56 -19.08
CA LYS A 537 7.55 8.43 -19.99
C LYS A 537 6.34 8.29 -20.90
N ASN A 538 5.13 8.31 -20.34
CA ASN A 538 3.89 8.20 -21.11
C ASN A 538 3.67 9.39 -22.05
N LEU A 539 3.98 10.60 -21.60
CA LEU A 539 3.90 11.82 -22.40
C LEU A 539 4.81 11.76 -23.64
N LEU A 540 6.01 11.17 -23.49
CA LEU A 540 7.01 11.11 -24.57
C LEU A 540 6.76 10.00 -25.59
N ARG A 541 5.91 9.00 -25.27
CA ARG A 541 5.60 7.91 -26.19
C ARG A 541 4.86 8.44 -27.42
N LYS A 542 5.38 8.17 -28.62
CA LYS A 542 4.84 8.65 -29.90
C LYS A 542 4.66 10.17 -29.96
N SER A 543 5.47 10.91 -29.22
CA SER A 543 5.42 12.37 -29.15
C SER A 543 6.17 13.03 -30.30
N THR A 544 5.83 14.28 -30.60
CA THR A 544 6.52 15.08 -31.61
C THR A 544 7.89 15.54 -31.11
N LEU A 545 8.78 15.92 -32.03
CA LEU A 545 10.11 16.43 -31.66
C LEU A 545 10.01 17.68 -30.77
N GLU A 546 9.04 18.56 -31.04
CA GLU A 546 8.78 19.77 -30.26
C GLU A 546 8.41 19.41 -28.81
N THR A 547 7.58 18.38 -28.63
CA THR A 547 7.20 17.90 -27.29
C THR A 547 8.41 17.32 -26.56
N LYS A 548 9.27 16.55 -27.26
CA LYS A 548 10.53 16.02 -26.70
C LYS A 548 11.43 17.16 -26.22
N GLN A 549 11.60 18.21 -27.04
CA GLN A 549 12.40 19.38 -26.70
C GLN A 549 11.81 20.18 -25.52
N GLU A 550 10.50 20.40 -25.49
CA GLU A 550 9.83 21.09 -24.38
C GLU A 550 10.03 20.33 -23.05
N VAL A 551 9.83 19.01 -23.06
CA VAL A 551 10.03 18.16 -21.89
C VAL A 551 11.49 18.22 -21.42
N MET A 552 12.46 18.10 -22.34
CA MET A 552 13.88 18.12 -21.99
C MET A 552 14.40 19.49 -21.58
N THR A 553 13.75 20.57 -22.01
CA THR A 553 14.00 21.93 -21.49
C THR A 553 13.70 22.02 -19.99
N CYS A 554 12.62 21.39 -19.53
CA CYS A 554 12.26 21.36 -18.11
C CYS A 554 13.08 20.33 -17.31
N LEU A 555 13.22 19.11 -17.83
CA LEU A 555 13.85 17.99 -17.12
C LEU A 555 15.38 18.13 -17.06
N LYS A 556 15.99 18.61 -18.16
CA LYS A 556 17.44 18.67 -18.43
C LYS A 556 18.08 17.30 -18.66
N TRP A 557 18.89 17.20 -19.70
CA TRP A 557 19.60 15.98 -20.10
C TRP A 557 20.47 15.37 -19.01
N ARG A 558 21.29 16.20 -18.35
CA ARG A 558 22.17 15.73 -17.26
C ARG A 558 21.40 15.20 -16.05
N GLN A 559 20.26 15.80 -15.74
CA GLN A 559 19.43 15.34 -14.63
C GLN A 559 18.74 14.01 -14.95
N LEU A 560 18.28 13.82 -16.19
CA LEU A 560 17.76 12.53 -16.64
C LEU A 560 18.82 11.42 -16.56
N ALA A 561 20.04 11.69 -17.00
CA ALA A 561 21.16 10.76 -16.84
C ALA A 561 21.43 10.43 -15.36
N ASN A 562 21.38 11.41 -14.46
CA ASN A 562 21.52 11.17 -13.02
C ASN A 562 20.43 10.24 -12.47
N PHE A 563 19.20 10.29 -12.98
CA PHE A 563 18.14 9.36 -12.56
C PHE A 563 18.37 7.92 -13.03
N CYS A 564 19.06 7.70 -14.16
CA CYS A 564 19.51 6.36 -14.56
C CYS A 564 20.52 5.75 -13.59
N MET A 565 21.17 6.58 -12.77
CA MET A 565 22.17 6.17 -11.77
C MET A 565 21.65 6.31 -10.33
N ASP A 566 20.35 6.54 -10.14
CA ASP A 566 19.74 6.67 -8.81
C ASP A 566 19.79 5.32 -8.07
N PRO A 567 20.04 5.25 -6.76
CA PRO A 567 20.01 3.98 -6.02
C PRO A 567 18.65 3.26 -6.05
N ASP A 568 17.54 3.97 -6.33
CA ASP A 568 16.23 3.36 -6.46
C ASP A 568 16.00 2.81 -7.89
N THR A 569 15.86 1.49 -8.02
CA THR A 569 15.69 0.82 -9.32
C THR A 569 14.40 1.24 -10.03
N GLY A 570 13.35 1.64 -9.30
CA GLY A 570 12.13 2.17 -9.89
C GLY A 570 12.37 3.53 -10.56
N ILE A 571 13.27 4.36 -10.02
CA ILE A 571 13.68 5.62 -10.66
C ILE A 571 14.53 5.32 -11.89
N GLN A 572 15.49 4.40 -11.78
CA GLN A 572 16.34 3.98 -12.91
C GLN A 572 15.49 3.44 -14.07
N GLU A 573 14.51 2.59 -13.80
CA GLU A 573 13.64 1.97 -14.79
C GLU A 573 12.88 3.05 -15.58
N GLN A 574 12.22 3.98 -14.88
CA GLN A 574 11.45 5.02 -15.55
C GLN A 574 12.35 6.00 -16.31
N ALA A 575 13.51 6.37 -15.76
CA ALA A 575 14.47 7.25 -16.44
C ALA A 575 15.03 6.63 -17.72
N THR A 576 15.40 5.35 -17.67
CA THR A 576 15.89 4.61 -18.83
C THR A 576 14.80 4.44 -19.89
N ALA A 577 13.55 4.23 -19.47
CA ALA A 577 12.41 4.19 -20.37
C ALA A 577 12.10 5.55 -21.03
N ILE A 578 12.37 6.67 -20.35
CA ILE A 578 12.29 8.01 -20.95
C ILE A 578 13.31 8.13 -22.07
N PHE A 579 14.57 7.73 -21.86
CA PHE A 579 15.59 7.70 -22.91
C PHE A 579 15.18 6.84 -24.09
N ARG A 580 14.67 5.63 -23.83
CA ARG A 580 14.11 4.76 -24.87
C ARG A 580 13.04 5.47 -25.70
N ASN A 581 12.09 6.14 -25.05
CA ASN A 581 11.00 6.84 -25.76
C ASN A 581 11.49 8.10 -26.50
N LEU A 582 12.50 8.81 -25.97
CA LEU A 582 13.16 9.89 -26.70
C LEU A 582 13.80 9.37 -28.00
N ALA A 583 14.42 8.20 -27.95
CA ALA A 583 15.06 7.53 -29.08
C ALA A 583 14.10 6.75 -30.02
N GLU A 584 12.77 6.86 -29.86
CA GLU A 584 11.80 6.06 -30.64
C GLU A 584 11.87 6.26 -32.16
N ASN A 585 12.46 7.37 -32.64
CA ASN A 585 12.60 7.70 -34.06
C ASN A 585 13.92 8.43 -34.35
N ASP A 586 14.30 8.51 -35.63
CA ASP A 586 15.58 9.07 -36.10
C ASP A 586 15.84 10.48 -35.56
N SER A 587 14.85 11.38 -35.63
CA SER A 587 14.99 12.75 -35.12
C SER A 587 15.20 12.80 -33.60
N GLY A 588 14.64 11.85 -32.87
CA GLY A 588 14.87 11.68 -31.44
C GLY A 588 16.26 11.15 -31.12
N VAL A 589 16.77 10.20 -31.91
CA VAL A 589 18.16 9.72 -31.79
C VAL A 589 19.13 10.86 -32.07
N ASP A 590 18.92 11.59 -33.16
CA ASP A 590 19.73 12.76 -33.53
C ASP A 590 19.75 13.80 -32.40
N LEU A 591 18.59 14.09 -31.79
CA LEU A 591 18.47 15.01 -30.67
C LEU A 591 19.32 14.57 -29.46
N ILE A 592 19.30 13.28 -29.10
CA ILE A 592 20.08 12.75 -27.97
C ILE A 592 21.59 12.95 -28.22
N PHE A 593 22.07 12.60 -29.40
CA PHE A 593 23.49 12.74 -29.76
C PHE A 593 23.94 14.19 -29.91
N GLN A 594 23.03 15.12 -30.26
CA GLN A 594 23.31 16.55 -30.35
C GLN A 594 23.44 17.20 -28.97
N GLU A 595 22.58 16.82 -28.03
CA GLU A 595 22.44 17.51 -26.75
C GLU A 595 23.26 16.89 -25.61
N MET A 596 23.62 15.61 -25.72
CA MET A 596 24.35 14.89 -24.66
C MET A 596 25.83 14.73 -24.96
N GLU A 597 26.64 14.90 -23.91
CA GLU A 597 28.02 14.43 -23.90
C GLU A 597 28.03 12.89 -24.03
N LYS A 598 28.81 12.36 -24.98
CA LYS A 598 28.87 10.93 -25.31
C LYS A 598 29.21 10.05 -24.10
N ASP A 599 30.18 10.47 -23.29
CA ASP A 599 30.60 9.72 -22.09
C ASP A 599 29.45 9.61 -21.08
N LEU A 600 28.68 10.68 -20.88
CA LEU A 600 27.54 10.66 -19.98
C LEU A 600 26.39 9.80 -20.52
N LEU A 601 26.10 9.89 -21.82
CA LEU A 601 25.09 9.09 -22.49
C LEU A 601 25.39 7.58 -22.35
N PHE A 602 26.62 7.18 -22.68
CA PHE A 602 27.00 5.77 -22.64
C PHE A 602 27.18 5.26 -21.21
N HIS A 603 27.63 6.09 -20.27
CA HIS A 603 27.65 5.70 -18.87
C HIS A 603 26.24 5.44 -18.31
N ALA A 604 25.25 6.28 -18.65
CA ALA A 604 23.86 6.05 -18.27
C ALA A 604 23.30 4.76 -18.90
N LEU A 605 23.62 4.49 -20.16
CA LEU A 605 23.21 3.26 -20.85
C LEU A 605 23.84 2.02 -20.21
N LEU A 606 25.14 2.03 -19.94
CA LEU A 606 25.86 0.93 -19.32
C LEU A 606 25.34 0.62 -17.92
N THR A 607 25.09 1.67 -17.12
CA THR A 607 24.48 1.51 -15.78
C THR A 607 23.17 0.73 -15.84
N GLY A 608 22.35 0.97 -16.88
CA GLY A 608 21.12 0.23 -17.09
C GLY A 608 21.34 -1.20 -17.58
N LEU A 609 22.22 -1.42 -18.55
CA LEU A 609 22.54 -2.76 -19.09
C LEU A 609 23.16 -3.69 -18.04
N ASP A 610 23.99 -3.14 -17.14
CA ASP A 610 24.66 -3.88 -16.08
C ASP A 610 23.83 -3.95 -14.78
N SER A 611 22.60 -3.42 -14.79
CA SER A 611 21.74 -3.41 -13.61
C SER A 611 21.39 -4.83 -13.15
N PRO A 612 21.39 -5.11 -11.84
CA PRO A 612 20.87 -6.38 -11.32
C PRO A 612 19.35 -6.47 -11.45
N ASP A 613 18.67 -5.35 -11.70
CA ASP A 613 17.23 -5.29 -11.90
C ASP A 613 16.87 -5.54 -13.37
N GLU A 614 16.10 -6.59 -13.61
CA GLU A 614 15.75 -7.04 -14.96
C GLU A 614 14.85 -6.04 -15.70
N ASP A 615 14.01 -5.28 -15.00
CA ASP A 615 13.14 -4.29 -15.63
C ASP A 615 13.96 -3.09 -16.11
N VAL A 616 14.93 -2.63 -15.31
CA VAL A 616 15.90 -1.59 -15.71
C VAL A 616 16.70 -2.05 -16.93
N LYS A 617 17.25 -3.27 -16.87
CA LYS A 617 18.04 -3.88 -17.95
C LYS A 617 17.25 -4.00 -19.25
N LEU A 618 15.97 -4.39 -19.15
CA LEU A 618 15.07 -4.44 -20.30
C LEU A 618 14.88 -3.07 -20.95
N GLN A 619 14.68 -2.00 -20.15
CA GLN A 619 14.55 -0.65 -20.71
C GLN A 619 15.85 -0.21 -21.41
N ALA A 620 17.01 -0.53 -20.83
CA ALA A 620 18.32 -0.19 -21.37
C ALA A 620 18.60 -0.92 -22.69
N ALA A 621 18.24 -2.21 -22.78
CA ALA A 621 18.38 -3.00 -23.99
C ALA A 621 17.56 -2.42 -25.15
N TYR A 622 16.30 -2.03 -24.91
CA TYR A 622 15.50 -1.34 -25.92
C TYR A 622 16.03 0.06 -26.24
N PHE A 623 16.59 0.78 -25.26
CA PHE A 623 17.21 2.08 -25.52
C PHE A 623 18.41 1.94 -26.46
N LEU A 624 19.30 0.98 -26.22
CA LEU A 624 20.42 0.67 -27.13
C LEU A 624 19.93 0.24 -28.52
N ALA A 625 18.90 -0.61 -28.59
CA ALA A 625 18.31 -1.02 -29.86
C ALA A 625 17.77 0.19 -30.66
N ASN A 626 17.15 1.15 -29.99
CA ASN A 626 16.68 2.38 -30.60
C ASN A 626 17.85 3.26 -31.09
N LEU A 627 18.91 3.42 -30.31
CA LEU A 627 20.10 4.17 -30.74
C LEU A 627 20.78 3.53 -31.95
N ALA A 628 20.79 2.20 -32.04
CA ALA A 628 21.35 1.47 -33.18
C ALA A 628 20.60 1.69 -34.49
N ASN A 629 19.33 2.10 -34.44
CA ASN A 629 18.58 2.51 -35.63
C ASN A 629 18.97 3.90 -36.14
N GLY A 630 19.81 4.64 -35.41
CA GLY A 630 20.33 5.95 -35.84
C GLY A 630 21.30 5.87 -37.01
N GLN A 631 21.80 7.05 -37.42
CA GLN A 631 22.77 7.19 -38.50
C GLN A 631 24.08 6.42 -38.24
N ILE A 632 24.83 6.12 -39.31
CA ILE A 632 26.11 5.38 -39.22
C ILE A 632 27.09 6.04 -38.24
N THR A 633 27.15 7.38 -38.19
CA THR A 633 27.99 8.14 -37.25
C THR A 633 27.62 7.88 -35.78
N HIS A 634 26.34 7.70 -35.48
CA HIS A 634 25.86 7.33 -34.14
C HIS A 634 26.23 5.89 -33.79
N GLN A 635 26.07 4.98 -34.75
CA GLN A 635 26.48 3.58 -34.58
C GLN A 635 28.01 3.46 -34.40
N ASP A 636 28.82 4.24 -35.11
CA ASP A 636 30.28 4.28 -34.93
C ASP A 636 30.65 4.79 -33.52
N CYS A 637 29.87 5.71 -32.98
CA CYS A 637 30.02 6.14 -31.59
C CYS A 637 29.70 5.01 -30.59
N ILE A 638 28.83 4.06 -30.91
CA ILE A 638 28.56 2.92 -30.02
C ILE A 638 29.75 1.95 -30.04
N PHE A 639 30.30 1.63 -31.21
CA PHE A 639 31.43 0.70 -31.37
C PHE A 639 32.76 1.22 -30.80
N THR A 640 32.89 2.53 -30.61
CA THR A 640 34.08 3.12 -29.97
C THR A 640 34.12 2.92 -28.45
N TYR A 641 33.06 2.38 -27.84
CA TYR A 641 32.98 2.11 -26.39
C TYR A 641 32.93 0.59 -26.12
N PRO A 642 34.09 -0.04 -25.84
CA PRO A 642 34.21 -1.48 -25.60
C PRO A 642 33.26 -2.04 -24.54
N ASP A 643 32.99 -1.28 -23.49
CA ASP A 643 32.15 -1.74 -22.38
C ASP A 643 30.74 -2.05 -22.85
N ILE A 644 30.22 -1.32 -23.86
CA ILE A 644 28.89 -1.59 -24.42
C ILE A 644 28.86 -2.96 -25.09
N LEU A 645 29.90 -3.32 -25.83
CA LEU A 645 30.02 -4.63 -26.47
C LEU A 645 30.14 -5.76 -25.43
N HIS A 646 30.85 -5.53 -24.31
CA HIS A 646 30.88 -6.48 -23.20
C HIS A 646 29.50 -6.66 -22.56
N SER A 647 28.77 -5.58 -22.26
CA SER A 647 27.42 -5.67 -21.69
C SER A 647 26.44 -6.31 -22.68
N MET A 648 26.56 -6.03 -23.98
CA MET A 648 25.78 -6.74 -25.02
C MET A 648 26.05 -8.25 -24.99
N HIS A 649 27.31 -8.66 -24.91
CA HIS A 649 27.70 -10.07 -24.80
C HIS A 649 27.14 -10.72 -23.52
N SER A 650 27.21 -10.03 -22.38
CA SER A 650 26.62 -10.53 -21.13
C SER A 650 25.10 -10.68 -21.25
N CYS A 651 24.41 -9.68 -21.80
CA CYS A 651 22.95 -9.73 -21.97
C CYS A 651 22.50 -10.90 -22.86
N ILE A 652 23.16 -11.16 -23.99
CA ILE A 652 22.81 -12.31 -24.83
C ILE A 652 23.08 -13.65 -24.12
N THR A 653 24.09 -13.72 -23.27
CA THR A 653 24.48 -14.95 -22.58
C THR A 653 23.57 -15.26 -21.39
N ASP A 654 23.38 -14.27 -20.51
CA ASP A 654 22.86 -14.48 -19.17
C ASP A 654 21.43 -13.98 -18.96
N ALA A 655 20.95 -13.02 -19.77
CA ALA A 655 19.63 -12.40 -19.57
C ALA A 655 18.49 -13.26 -20.12
N LYS A 656 17.24 -12.90 -19.80
CA LYS A 656 16.05 -13.57 -20.31
C LYS A 656 15.76 -13.23 -21.79
N PRO A 657 15.01 -14.08 -22.52
CA PRO A 657 14.71 -13.86 -23.94
C PRO A 657 14.19 -12.47 -24.28
N GLU A 658 13.36 -11.87 -23.41
CA GLU A 658 12.79 -10.53 -23.60
C GLU A 658 13.86 -9.43 -23.65
N ILE A 659 14.99 -9.62 -22.96
CA ILE A 659 16.14 -8.71 -22.95
C ILE A 659 17.10 -9.07 -24.09
N ARG A 660 17.29 -10.36 -24.39
CA ARG A 660 18.13 -10.80 -25.51
C ARG A 660 17.63 -10.27 -26.85
N HIS A 661 16.32 -10.32 -27.06
CA HIS A 661 15.70 -9.94 -28.33
C HIS A 661 16.06 -8.52 -28.80
N PRO A 662 15.89 -7.44 -28.00
CA PRO A 662 16.30 -6.10 -28.41
C PRO A 662 17.82 -5.97 -28.62
N ILE A 663 18.66 -6.64 -27.82
CA ILE A 663 20.12 -6.64 -28.02
C ILE A 663 20.49 -7.31 -29.35
N MET A 664 19.81 -8.38 -29.71
CA MET A 664 20.03 -9.05 -30.99
C MET A 664 19.53 -8.22 -32.17
N GLY A 665 18.41 -7.50 -32.02
CA GLY A 665 17.97 -6.51 -33.00
C GLY A 665 19.01 -5.41 -33.21
N CYS A 666 19.64 -4.94 -32.14
CA CYS A 666 20.76 -4.01 -32.18
C CYS A 666 21.95 -4.58 -32.98
N ILE A 667 22.39 -5.81 -32.68
CA ILE A 667 23.48 -6.49 -33.40
C ILE A 667 23.15 -6.63 -34.89
N TYR A 668 21.95 -7.12 -35.21
CA TYR A 668 21.48 -7.29 -36.58
C TYR A 668 21.52 -5.98 -37.36
N GLN A 669 20.97 -4.90 -36.78
CA GLN A 669 20.92 -3.59 -37.43
C GLN A 669 22.32 -3.04 -37.67
N MET A 670 23.19 -3.07 -36.65
CA MET A 670 24.53 -2.49 -36.76
C MET A 670 25.43 -3.26 -37.73
N LEU A 671 25.28 -4.59 -37.82
CA LEU A 671 26.00 -5.42 -38.79
C LEU A 671 25.47 -5.23 -40.21
N SER A 672 24.15 -5.14 -40.38
CA SER A 672 23.51 -4.87 -41.68
C SER A 672 23.97 -3.53 -42.28
N CYS A 673 24.19 -2.52 -41.44
CA CYS A 673 24.67 -1.21 -41.90
C CYS A 673 26.17 -1.19 -42.24
N ASN A 674 26.99 -1.98 -41.54
CA ASN A 674 28.44 -2.03 -41.77
C ASN A 674 29.01 -3.43 -41.44
N PRO A 675 29.20 -4.30 -42.46
CA PRO A 675 29.70 -5.65 -42.27
C PRO A 675 31.09 -5.73 -41.61
N LYS A 676 31.91 -4.68 -41.69
CA LYS A 676 33.27 -4.65 -41.10
C LYS A 676 33.28 -4.75 -39.58
N ARG A 677 32.16 -4.40 -38.93
CA ARG A 677 31.99 -4.51 -37.46
C ARG A 677 31.98 -5.96 -36.96
N ARG A 678 31.96 -6.93 -37.87
CA ARG A 678 32.03 -8.34 -37.55
C ARG A 678 33.28 -8.70 -36.75
N ASP A 679 34.43 -8.14 -37.11
CA ASP A 679 35.69 -8.45 -36.44
C ASP A 679 35.62 -8.00 -34.98
N ASP A 680 35.12 -6.79 -34.73
CA ASP A 680 34.85 -6.28 -33.39
C ASP A 680 33.87 -7.19 -32.63
N LEU A 681 32.74 -7.57 -33.23
CA LEU A 681 31.78 -8.48 -32.56
C LEU A 681 32.38 -9.87 -32.26
N ASN A 682 33.29 -10.35 -33.11
CA ASN A 682 33.97 -11.62 -32.94
C ASN A 682 35.01 -11.56 -31.82
N ASP A 683 35.75 -10.45 -31.70
CA ASP A 683 36.75 -10.22 -30.65
C ASP A 683 36.14 -10.23 -29.25
N PHE A 684 34.88 -9.80 -29.12
CA PHE A 684 34.12 -9.82 -27.86
C PHE A 684 33.33 -11.12 -27.66
N GLY A 685 33.48 -12.12 -28.54
CA GLY A 685 32.85 -13.44 -28.41
C GLY A 685 31.38 -13.52 -28.81
N ILE A 686 30.75 -12.41 -29.24
CA ILE A 686 29.33 -12.35 -29.61
C ILE A 686 29.01 -13.34 -30.73
N MET A 687 29.84 -13.38 -31.77
CA MET A 687 29.63 -14.29 -32.91
C MET A 687 29.71 -15.77 -32.52
N ALA A 688 30.55 -16.12 -31.54
CA ALA A 688 30.66 -17.49 -31.04
C ALA A 688 29.41 -17.89 -30.24
N THR A 689 28.92 -16.98 -29.38
CA THR A 689 27.70 -17.17 -28.59
C THR A 689 26.47 -17.36 -29.49
N LEU A 690 26.34 -16.58 -30.57
CA LEU A 690 25.24 -16.74 -31.55
C LEU A 690 25.26 -18.10 -32.24
N ARG A 691 26.44 -18.64 -32.59
CA ARG A 691 26.56 -20.00 -33.16
C ARG A 691 26.12 -21.05 -32.15
N HIS A 692 26.59 -20.94 -30.91
CA HIS A 692 26.23 -21.86 -29.83
C HIS A 692 24.72 -21.90 -29.57
N MET A 693 24.05 -20.74 -29.59
CA MET A 693 22.59 -20.64 -29.50
C MET A 693 21.88 -21.39 -30.63
N CYS A 694 22.38 -21.27 -31.86
CA CYS A 694 21.82 -21.99 -33.01
C CYS A 694 22.03 -23.51 -32.90
N ASP A 695 23.22 -23.94 -32.48
CA ASP A 695 23.61 -25.35 -32.42
C ASP A 695 22.80 -26.14 -31.35
N HIS A 696 22.46 -25.50 -30.22
CA HIS A 696 21.67 -26.13 -29.16
C HIS A 696 20.20 -26.40 -29.54
N THR A 697 19.72 -25.85 -30.66
CA THR A 697 18.38 -26.13 -31.20
C THR A 697 18.38 -27.20 -32.30
N GLY A 698 19.57 -27.63 -32.76
CA GLY A 698 19.76 -28.59 -33.84
C GLY A 698 20.07 -30.00 -33.36
N GLY A 699 19.04 -30.75 -32.96
CA GLY A 699 19.11 -32.22 -32.89
C GLY A 699 19.71 -32.80 -31.60
N VAL A 700 18.86 -33.44 -30.81
CA VAL A 700 19.30 -34.37 -29.76
C VAL A 700 19.94 -35.58 -30.43
N SER A 701 21.27 -35.63 -30.51
CA SER A 701 22.00 -36.90 -30.60
C SER A 701 22.19 -37.43 -29.19
N MET A 702 21.30 -38.35 -28.77
CA MET A 702 21.44 -39.10 -27.53
C MET A 702 22.71 -39.96 -27.60
N SER A 703 23.82 -39.46 -27.07
CA SER A 703 24.95 -40.31 -26.68
C SER A 703 24.73 -40.79 -25.24
N PRO A 704 24.69 -42.12 -24.98
CA PRO A 704 24.43 -42.64 -23.65
C PRO A 704 25.70 -42.56 -22.79
N GLY A 705 25.78 -41.56 -21.91
CA GLY A 705 26.77 -41.56 -20.83
C GLY A 705 27.47 -40.23 -20.62
N GLY A 706 26.80 -39.29 -19.95
CA GLY A 706 27.44 -38.08 -19.44
C GLY A 706 26.58 -37.43 -18.38
N ARG A 707 26.87 -37.67 -17.10
CA ARG A 707 26.28 -36.94 -15.99
C ARG A 707 27.01 -35.60 -15.84
N TYR A 708 26.38 -34.53 -16.32
CA TYR A 708 26.62 -33.17 -15.82
C TYR A 708 25.27 -32.49 -15.55
N PRO A 709 25.16 -31.64 -14.51
CA PRO A 709 23.91 -30.96 -14.19
C PRO A 709 23.71 -29.81 -15.17
N SER A 710 22.85 -29.98 -16.17
CA SER A 710 22.45 -28.85 -17.02
C SER A 710 21.31 -28.08 -16.35
N HIS A 711 21.48 -26.77 -16.26
CA HIS A 711 20.36 -25.85 -16.13
C HIS A 711 19.47 -26.04 -17.38
N HIS A 712 18.26 -26.56 -17.18
CA HIS A 712 17.26 -26.65 -18.23
C HIS A 712 16.86 -25.26 -18.70
N ILE A 713 17.27 -24.88 -19.92
CA ILE A 713 16.71 -23.73 -20.64
C ILE A 713 15.33 -24.18 -21.18
N PRO A 714 14.22 -23.52 -20.81
CA PRO A 714 12.91 -23.81 -21.38
C PRO A 714 12.92 -23.49 -22.89
N MET A 715 12.70 -24.50 -23.73
CA MET A 715 12.92 -24.40 -25.19
C MET A 715 11.88 -23.57 -25.97
N ASP A 716 10.74 -23.19 -25.37
CA ASP A 716 9.68 -22.51 -26.12
C ASP A 716 9.82 -20.98 -26.15
N ASP A 717 10.48 -20.35 -25.17
CA ASP A 717 10.56 -18.89 -25.03
C ASP A 717 11.69 -18.24 -25.86
N ASP A 718 12.57 -19.03 -26.48
CA ASP A 718 13.79 -18.52 -27.15
C ASP A 718 13.77 -18.67 -28.69
N LYS A 719 12.65 -19.08 -29.28
CA LYS A 719 12.55 -19.35 -30.73
C LYS A 719 12.84 -18.11 -31.58
N ASP A 720 12.28 -16.96 -31.21
CA ASP A 720 12.46 -15.71 -31.95
C ASP A 720 13.89 -15.20 -31.84
N THR A 721 14.49 -15.30 -30.65
CA THR A 721 15.90 -15.02 -30.38
C THR A 721 16.81 -15.90 -31.26
N VAL A 722 16.56 -17.21 -31.32
CA VAL A 722 17.33 -18.15 -32.14
C VAL A 722 17.16 -17.87 -33.64
N LEU A 723 15.95 -17.52 -34.08
CA LEU A 723 15.70 -17.16 -35.47
C LEU A 723 16.49 -15.90 -35.88
N LEU A 724 16.51 -14.91 -34.99
CA LEU A 724 17.31 -13.69 -35.19
C LEU A 724 18.82 -13.99 -35.16
N ALA A 725 19.29 -14.93 -34.34
CA ALA A 725 20.70 -15.38 -34.35
C ALA A 725 21.07 -15.95 -35.71
N ARG A 726 20.20 -16.79 -36.29
CA ARG A 726 20.42 -17.36 -37.63
C ARG A 726 20.48 -16.26 -38.69
N GLN A 727 19.56 -15.29 -38.65
CA GLN A 727 19.57 -14.16 -39.58
C GLN A 727 20.87 -13.35 -39.49
N ILE A 728 21.35 -13.05 -38.26
CA ILE A 728 22.64 -12.36 -38.05
C ILE A 728 23.80 -13.18 -38.64
N LEU A 729 23.80 -14.50 -38.43
CA LEU A 729 24.79 -15.42 -38.99
C LEU A 729 24.63 -15.65 -40.50
N GLU A 730 23.52 -15.27 -41.12
CA GLU A 730 23.29 -15.35 -42.56
C GLU A 730 23.72 -14.08 -43.28
N LEU A 731 23.64 -12.90 -42.64
CA LEU A 731 24.27 -11.67 -43.13
C LEU A 731 25.77 -11.86 -43.42
N ASP A 732 26.40 -12.82 -42.71
CA ASP A 732 27.75 -13.33 -42.93
C ASP A 732 28.01 -13.91 -44.33
N ARG A 733 27.01 -14.55 -44.94
CA ARG A 733 27.21 -15.40 -46.12
C ARG A 733 27.08 -14.68 -47.45
N VAL A 734 26.68 -13.40 -47.45
CA VAL A 734 26.32 -12.67 -48.68
C VAL A 734 27.50 -11.86 -49.25
N ASP A 735 28.55 -11.61 -48.47
CA ASP A 735 29.72 -10.80 -48.89
C ASP A 735 31.02 -11.61 -49.13
N HIS A 736 30.90 -12.93 -49.37
CA HIS A 736 32.02 -13.81 -49.77
C HIS A 736 31.91 -14.32 -51.20
#